data_AF-A0A093V8V7-F1
#
_entry.id   AF-A0A093V8V7-F1
#
_cell.length_a   1.000
_cell.length_b   1.000
_cell.length_c   1.000
_cell.angle_alpha   90.00
_cell.angle_beta   90.00
_cell.angle_gamma   90.00
#
_symmetry.space_group_name_H-M   'P 1'
#
loop_
_entity.id
_entity.type
_entity.pdbx_description
1 polymer ?
#
loop_
_entity_poly.entity_id
_entity_poly.type
_entity_poly.pdbx_seq_one_letter_code
_entity_poly.pdbx_strand_id
1 'polypeptide(L)'
;MVKRKLAALEKVEADLSYIEDFRSQYYQYENHREIFMANPTSTEAGGIISLRDLIDFISHVADCYPDITKDFPQQLTDMLMQHHVVLGPELREKIVGSLVLLRKKEIIDSVTLLHTLFPILVSTPSKTLRQLLFQKILSDLRTSNSKSTNHKLNRAMQTVLFNLVTSDRTSPKALWAVKITRELWRRQIWTDAKTVEVMKEACLAQNEKVATGGVRFFLGGDKEREEMEDESSDDDGVDVAKLKHQVGINKKTKKKARQIEKAVATVKKKERKKRQPHALNFSALHLLHDSQGFAEELFSKHLQSSKSKLNLEQKLLVLQLVSRLIGLHKLTLVHFYSYFLKYLTPRQPSVTSFLASLAQATHNLVPPDELEPLIQKIANEFVNEASAGEVAAAGLNAIREICVRQPLAMNETLLQDLVLYKKSKNKGVMMAAKGLLGLYRDVGADMLKRRDRGKVASMALSAGEKKEIRFGEEAVGGIEGLELLAKWKEEERRKRRIEQGLPSDGEDDEDLAEEEAAGWANWEVEDDDSDDSEGWINVESDAEIELSDSDDDAPPSKKAKQATDETEKKEEETDPDKQWNKLATSRILTPADLAKLAELRSQAAVDSLLNSRSKRTQKVQEAINRHIDEPLTAAEIEGLASLSKGKLTREEKIAHAKESKTDRDEFKSKTARKKERKEADGKSTTNKEKARKKNFLMTLGKARSKNKRSLVETRAVLKAHHDRKKRGGRRGNTVAGKLNQAMEFCFINNNAPLDRRLQKLVRHHAMKGKNTGKIIRPRGLKRQQHKNDVELDRLTTEPNFLPNSPFPGTELTYFSPSLGPLTPSVRYLFYEFHYEVSKKLYPRVFCRQSKEIESSWFELVIGSPSVFHCAMAVTRARISQYQGYNAQSLESNAHFLQALRLLRNDLESNSKPQDSSIAVAISLAIYANLSGSYSESRIHLQGLKRMLELRPGGLAMLCQKAPEVGNKIRRTDLELALMTGTPILFGSQKLTTPVPPYIAPLYEQKPCVTLPDSLSEASSEVRSAMMDVLALCSFAGSAQLSAFQYQDLVISICQRLSDYAPLNDERPVQPLDDVCQLGLLAFMSTFLSRPREVNPTYFTLLSDLFRRRLEIFDNILTYGQPDNDPSLSLWLLFIYAVSSPRYEECCQADSFVGRHILELATTLTLEMWEDVAAHLTMYPWVAAFHDGPSKKLWNAVYK
;
A
#
# COMPACT_ATOMS: atom_id res chain seq x y z
N MET A 1 -39.38 25.34 18.03
CA MET A 1 -40.62 24.54 18.17
C MET A 1 -40.67 23.39 17.17
N VAL A 2 -40.52 23.66 15.86
CA VAL A 2 -40.58 22.68 14.74
C VAL A 2 -39.92 21.32 15.02
N LYS A 3 -38.64 21.28 15.46
CA LYS A 3 -37.92 20.02 15.74
C LYS A 3 -38.60 19.07 16.75
N ARG A 4 -39.42 19.57 17.70
CA ARG A 4 -40.20 18.72 18.63
C ARG A 4 -41.49 18.19 17.99
N LYS A 5 -42.12 18.93 17.06
CA LYS A 5 -43.25 18.42 16.27
C LYS A 5 -42.80 17.39 15.24
N LEU A 6 -41.63 17.60 14.61
CA LEU A 6 -41.08 16.70 13.58
C LEU A 6 -40.83 15.29 14.14
N ALA A 7 -40.17 15.18 15.30
CA ALA A 7 -39.95 13.90 16.00
C ALA A 7 -41.23 13.25 16.61
N ALA A 8 -42.36 13.97 16.62
CA ALA A 8 -43.66 13.43 17.02
C ALA A 8 -44.42 12.88 15.80
N LEU A 9 -44.42 13.61 14.68
CA LEU A 9 -45.04 13.18 13.42
C LEU A 9 -44.28 12.03 12.74
N GLU A 10 -42.95 12.00 12.82
CA GLU A 10 -42.11 10.89 12.29
C GLU A 10 -42.27 9.58 13.09
N LYS A 11 -42.96 9.62 14.25
CA LYS A 11 -43.21 8.47 15.13
C LYS A 11 -44.65 7.95 15.09
N VAL A 12 -45.54 8.64 14.39
CA VAL A 12 -46.96 8.30 14.30
C VAL A 12 -47.24 8.01 12.84
N GLU A 13 -47.48 6.73 12.52
CA GLU A 13 -48.06 6.36 11.22
C GLU A 13 -49.34 7.17 11.02
N ALA A 14 -49.50 7.78 9.84
CA ALA A 14 -50.29 8.99 9.65
C ALA A 14 -51.76 8.88 10.10
N ASP A 15 -52.04 9.33 11.32
CA ASP A 15 -53.41 9.59 11.77
C ASP A 15 -54.01 10.75 10.94
N LEU A 16 -55.23 10.54 10.45
CA LEU A 16 -56.05 11.52 9.72
C LEU A 16 -56.23 12.86 10.50
N SER A 17 -55.96 12.86 11.80
CA SER A 17 -56.10 14.01 12.71
C SER A 17 -55.13 15.18 12.41
N TYR A 18 -54.01 14.94 11.71
CA TYR A 18 -53.00 15.98 11.44
C TYR A 18 -53.09 16.63 10.04
N ILE A 19 -54.10 16.27 9.24
CA ILE A 19 -54.30 16.82 7.89
C ILE A 19 -54.49 18.35 7.89
N GLU A 20 -55.23 18.90 8.85
CA GLU A 20 -55.49 20.35 8.92
C GLU A 20 -54.22 21.13 9.33
N ASP A 21 -53.47 20.60 10.30
CA ASP A 21 -52.15 21.12 10.71
C ASP A 21 -51.18 21.11 9.51
N PHE A 22 -51.18 20.04 8.71
CA PHE A 22 -50.37 19.94 7.50
C PHE A 22 -50.80 20.93 6.41
N ARG A 23 -52.10 21.05 6.12
CA ARG A 23 -52.65 22.02 5.16
C ARG A 23 -52.27 23.46 5.53
N SER A 24 -52.32 23.80 6.83
CA SER A 24 -51.89 25.11 7.33
C SER A 24 -50.41 25.39 7.06
N GLN A 25 -49.53 24.41 7.26
CA GLN A 25 -48.10 24.53 6.94
C GLN A 25 -47.85 24.57 5.42
N TYR A 26 -48.60 23.81 4.62
CA TYR A 26 -48.48 23.81 3.16
C TYR A 26 -48.91 25.15 2.56
N TYR A 27 -50.03 25.72 3.01
CA TYR A 27 -50.47 27.06 2.62
C TYR A 27 -49.46 28.14 3.02
N GLN A 28 -48.83 28.03 4.21
CA GLN A 28 -47.73 28.93 4.59
C GLN A 28 -46.55 28.81 3.62
N TYR A 29 -46.18 27.59 3.20
CA TYR A 29 -45.15 27.36 2.21
C TYR A 29 -45.48 27.98 0.84
N GLU A 30 -46.71 27.81 0.34
CA GLU A 30 -47.14 28.39 -0.95
C GLU A 30 -47.02 29.92 -0.94
N ASN A 31 -47.54 30.58 0.10
CA ASN A 31 -47.41 32.04 0.26
C ASN A 31 -45.93 32.49 0.29
N HIS A 32 -45.07 31.81 1.06
CA HIS A 32 -43.63 32.15 1.10
C HIS A 32 -42.94 31.88 -0.25
N ARG A 33 -43.33 30.83 -0.97
CA ARG A 33 -42.84 30.53 -2.32
C ARG A 33 -43.25 31.63 -3.29
N GLU A 34 -44.51 32.05 -3.31
CA GLU A 34 -44.99 33.08 -4.25
C GLU A 34 -44.31 34.44 -4.01
N ILE A 35 -44.19 34.86 -2.74
CA ILE A 35 -43.43 36.06 -2.36
C ILE A 35 -41.97 35.95 -2.85
N PHE A 36 -41.34 34.79 -2.67
CA PHE A 36 -39.96 34.57 -3.12
C PHE A 36 -39.82 34.56 -4.64
N MET A 37 -40.73 33.93 -5.39
CA MET A 37 -40.71 33.92 -6.86
C MET A 37 -40.98 35.32 -7.45
N ALA A 38 -41.80 36.13 -6.78
CA ALA A 38 -42.07 37.50 -7.18
C ALA A 38 -40.88 38.45 -6.93
N ASN A 39 -40.22 38.35 -5.77
CA ASN A 39 -39.05 39.19 -5.41
C ASN A 39 -37.95 38.40 -4.67
N PRO A 40 -37.08 37.65 -5.39
CA PRO A 40 -36.04 36.82 -4.79
C PRO A 40 -34.98 37.57 -3.97
N THR A 41 -34.88 38.89 -4.15
CA THR A 41 -33.82 39.75 -3.58
C THR A 41 -34.24 40.54 -2.35
N SER A 42 -35.56 40.69 -2.08
CA SER A 42 -36.06 41.53 -0.98
C SER A 42 -36.67 40.75 0.18
N THR A 43 -36.60 39.41 0.17
CA THR A 43 -37.12 38.59 1.27
C THR A 43 -36.29 38.80 2.53
N GLU A 44 -36.94 39.24 3.61
CA GLU A 44 -36.29 39.41 4.91
C GLU A 44 -35.65 38.10 5.40
N ALA A 45 -34.54 38.19 6.13
CA ALA A 45 -33.78 37.02 6.59
C ALA A 45 -34.63 36.00 7.39
N GLY A 46 -35.66 36.48 8.12
CA GLY A 46 -36.62 35.60 8.80
C GLY A 46 -37.48 34.76 7.86
N GLY A 47 -37.95 35.33 6.75
CA GLY A 47 -38.78 34.65 5.75
C GLY A 47 -38.02 33.58 4.95
N ILE A 48 -36.70 33.75 4.79
CA ILE A 48 -35.84 32.75 4.16
C ILE A 48 -35.64 31.54 5.10
N ILE A 49 -35.54 31.79 6.41
CA ILE A 49 -35.42 30.73 7.43
C ILE A 49 -36.73 29.93 7.54
N SER A 50 -37.89 30.59 7.55
CA SER A 50 -39.19 29.88 7.56
C SER A 50 -39.39 29.04 6.31
N LEU A 51 -39.11 29.59 5.11
CA LEU A 51 -39.21 28.83 3.85
C LEU A 51 -38.29 27.60 3.84
N ARG A 52 -37.06 27.71 4.33
CA ARG A 52 -36.10 26.59 4.44
C ARG A 52 -36.63 25.47 5.35
N ASP A 53 -37.15 25.84 6.52
CA ASP A 53 -37.64 24.88 7.52
C ASP A 53 -38.99 24.24 7.09
N LEU A 54 -39.83 24.97 6.34
CA LEU A 54 -41.05 24.46 5.71
C LEU A 54 -40.75 23.46 4.59
N ILE A 55 -39.79 23.75 3.70
CA ILE A 55 -39.33 22.82 2.66
C ILE A 55 -38.78 21.53 3.29
N ASP A 56 -38.05 21.65 4.39
CA ASP A 56 -37.56 20.49 5.15
C ASP A 56 -38.71 19.61 5.63
N PHE A 57 -39.65 20.22 6.35
CA PHE A 57 -40.81 19.55 6.92
C PHE A 57 -41.65 18.83 5.86
N ILE A 58 -42.07 19.55 4.81
CA ILE A 58 -42.90 18.99 3.73
C ILE A 58 -42.17 17.83 3.04
N SER A 59 -40.86 17.94 2.77
CA SER A 59 -40.10 16.84 2.16
C SER A 59 -39.97 15.57 3.02
N HIS A 60 -40.12 15.68 4.35
CA HIS A 60 -40.12 14.53 5.25
C HIS A 60 -41.49 13.86 5.41
N VAL A 61 -42.60 14.49 5.02
CA VAL A 61 -43.97 13.95 5.16
C VAL A 61 -44.77 13.85 3.84
N ALA A 62 -44.13 14.12 2.69
CA ALA A 62 -44.78 14.09 1.37
C ALA A 62 -45.36 12.71 0.97
N ASP A 63 -44.78 11.63 1.50
CA ASP A 63 -45.30 10.25 1.39
C ASP A 63 -46.58 10.01 2.20
N CYS A 64 -46.79 10.76 3.29
CA CYS A 64 -48.01 10.68 4.09
C CYS A 64 -49.20 11.43 3.45
N TYR A 65 -48.93 12.43 2.61
CA TYR A 65 -49.95 13.32 2.03
C TYR A 65 -49.78 13.52 0.51
N PRO A 66 -49.78 12.44 -0.30
CA PRO A 66 -49.45 12.50 -1.72
C PRO A 66 -50.37 13.43 -2.53
N ASP A 67 -51.68 13.46 -2.22
CA ASP A 67 -52.66 14.29 -2.93
C ASP A 67 -52.38 15.79 -2.79
N ILE A 68 -51.89 16.22 -1.62
CA ILE A 68 -51.60 17.63 -1.32
C ILE A 68 -50.21 18.01 -1.86
N THR A 69 -49.22 17.12 -1.77
CA THR A 69 -47.84 17.42 -2.17
C THR A 69 -47.51 17.11 -3.63
N LYS A 70 -48.50 16.77 -4.47
CA LYS A 70 -48.30 16.37 -5.87
C LYS A 70 -47.46 17.35 -6.69
N ASP A 71 -47.70 18.65 -6.53
CA ASP A 71 -47.00 19.69 -7.30
C ASP A 71 -45.69 20.17 -6.64
N PHE A 72 -45.46 19.85 -5.36
CA PHE A 72 -44.30 20.27 -4.58
C PHE A 72 -42.94 19.91 -5.24
N PRO A 73 -42.73 18.70 -5.80
CA PRO A 73 -41.52 18.39 -6.58
C PRO A 73 -41.25 19.38 -7.72
N GLN A 74 -42.28 19.71 -8.52
CA GLN A 74 -42.15 20.62 -9.66
C GLN A 74 -41.90 22.05 -9.19
N GLN A 75 -42.61 22.48 -8.14
CA GLN A 75 -42.43 23.81 -7.53
C GLN A 75 -40.99 24.03 -7.02
N LEU A 76 -40.34 23.01 -6.46
CA LEU A 76 -38.92 23.04 -6.07
C LEU A 76 -37.99 23.06 -7.29
N THR A 77 -38.31 22.29 -8.33
CA THR A 77 -37.56 22.27 -9.60
C THR A 77 -37.57 23.64 -10.27
N ASP A 78 -38.73 24.28 -10.40
CA ASP A 78 -38.89 25.59 -11.04
C ASP A 78 -38.10 26.67 -10.29
N MET A 79 -38.20 26.70 -8.96
CA MET A 79 -37.46 27.62 -8.10
C MET A 79 -35.95 27.50 -8.30
N LEU A 80 -35.43 26.28 -8.41
CA LEU A 80 -34.01 26.05 -8.73
C LEU A 80 -33.69 26.47 -10.16
N MET A 81 -34.40 25.98 -11.17
CA MET A 81 -34.05 26.26 -12.57
C MET A 81 -34.07 27.76 -12.87
N GLN A 82 -35.07 28.49 -12.38
CA GLN A 82 -35.24 29.93 -12.62
C GLN A 82 -34.30 30.79 -11.76
N HIS A 83 -34.10 30.47 -10.47
CA HIS A 83 -33.41 31.35 -9.53
C HIS A 83 -32.10 30.80 -8.90
N HIS A 84 -31.51 29.72 -9.44
CA HIS A 84 -30.26 29.12 -8.93
C HIS A 84 -29.06 30.07 -8.80
N VAL A 85 -29.06 31.25 -9.44
CA VAL A 85 -28.01 32.27 -9.28
C VAL A 85 -28.25 33.18 -8.07
N VAL A 86 -29.51 33.50 -7.75
CA VAL A 86 -29.93 34.49 -6.74
C VAL A 86 -30.19 33.85 -5.36
N LEU A 87 -30.75 32.64 -5.32
CA LEU A 87 -31.08 31.90 -4.08
C LEU A 87 -29.96 31.94 -3.02
N GLY A 88 -30.27 32.03 -1.72
CA GLY A 88 -29.27 31.92 -0.66
C GLY A 88 -28.55 30.55 -0.67
N PRO A 89 -27.26 30.43 -0.31
CA PRO A 89 -26.51 29.18 -0.40
C PRO A 89 -27.13 28.04 0.43
N GLU A 90 -27.59 28.33 1.64
CA GLU A 90 -28.30 27.36 2.49
C GLU A 90 -29.61 26.87 1.86
N LEU A 91 -30.37 27.78 1.22
CA LEU A 91 -31.64 27.43 0.59
C LEU A 91 -31.41 26.56 -0.66
N ARG A 92 -30.37 26.84 -1.46
CA ARG A 92 -29.96 25.96 -2.58
C ARG A 92 -29.61 24.55 -2.10
N GLU A 93 -28.82 24.45 -1.02
CA GLU A 93 -28.46 23.17 -0.43
C GLU A 93 -29.68 22.43 0.13
N LYS A 94 -30.60 23.14 0.79
CA LYS A 94 -31.84 22.57 1.31
C LYS A 94 -32.74 22.03 0.19
N ILE A 95 -33.00 22.80 -0.87
CA ILE A 95 -33.85 22.35 -1.98
C ILE A 95 -33.24 21.14 -2.70
N VAL A 96 -31.94 21.16 -3.00
CA VAL A 96 -31.24 20.01 -3.60
C VAL A 96 -31.26 18.79 -2.67
N GLY A 97 -31.12 18.99 -1.36
CA GLY A 97 -31.26 17.94 -0.35
C GLY A 97 -32.65 17.33 -0.31
N SER A 98 -33.70 18.17 -0.36
CA SER A 98 -35.10 17.76 -0.37
C SER A 98 -35.50 17.03 -1.65
N LEU A 99 -35.06 17.47 -2.83
CA LEU A 99 -35.28 16.73 -4.09
C LEU A 99 -34.64 15.33 -4.07
N VAL A 100 -33.44 15.20 -3.49
CA VAL A 100 -32.79 13.89 -3.29
C VAL A 100 -33.53 13.03 -2.26
N LEU A 101 -34.14 13.63 -1.23
CA LEU A 101 -34.99 12.91 -0.27
C LEU A 101 -36.29 12.41 -0.92
N LEU A 102 -36.96 13.25 -1.72
CA LEU A 102 -38.17 12.88 -2.46
C LEU A 102 -37.90 11.73 -3.45
N ARG A 103 -36.75 11.73 -4.14
CA ARG A 103 -36.30 10.58 -4.93
C ARG A 103 -36.07 9.34 -4.07
N LYS A 104 -35.44 9.46 -2.89
CA LYS A 104 -35.26 8.30 -1.97
C LYS A 104 -36.58 7.71 -1.46
N LYS A 105 -37.65 8.51 -1.41
CA LYS A 105 -39.02 8.07 -1.12
C LYS A 105 -39.79 7.61 -2.37
N GLU A 106 -39.10 7.50 -3.52
CA GLU A 106 -39.66 7.10 -4.83
C GLU A 106 -40.79 7.99 -5.37
N ILE A 107 -40.94 9.21 -4.83
CA ILE A 107 -41.91 10.24 -5.28
C ILE A 107 -41.46 10.87 -6.61
N ILE A 108 -40.15 10.90 -6.87
CA ILE A 108 -39.55 11.44 -8.10
C ILE A 108 -38.63 10.38 -8.72
N ASP A 109 -38.76 10.13 -10.02
CA ASP A 109 -37.82 9.27 -10.75
C ASP A 109 -36.42 9.91 -10.89
N SER A 110 -35.39 9.06 -10.87
CA SER A 110 -34.00 9.45 -11.12
C SER A 110 -33.81 10.18 -12.45
N VAL A 111 -34.56 9.84 -13.51
CA VAL A 111 -34.45 10.54 -14.80
C VAL A 111 -34.85 12.02 -14.64
N THR A 112 -35.99 12.28 -14.01
CA THR A 112 -36.46 13.65 -13.71
C THR A 112 -35.49 14.40 -12.80
N LEU A 113 -35.00 13.77 -11.73
CA LEU A 113 -34.02 14.40 -10.84
C LEU A 113 -32.75 14.80 -11.61
N LEU A 114 -32.17 13.91 -12.41
CA LEU A 114 -30.92 14.21 -13.13
C LEU A 114 -31.12 15.25 -14.24
N HIS A 115 -32.27 15.27 -14.92
CA HIS A 115 -32.60 16.31 -15.91
C HIS A 115 -32.73 17.71 -15.29
N THR A 116 -33.03 17.83 -13.99
CA THR A 116 -33.06 19.14 -13.30
C THR A 116 -31.69 19.54 -12.75
N LEU A 117 -30.97 18.61 -12.10
CA LEU A 117 -29.66 18.90 -11.51
C LEU A 117 -28.55 19.14 -12.54
N PHE A 118 -28.59 18.47 -13.70
CA PHE A 118 -27.49 18.53 -14.68
C PHE A 118 -27.38 19.86 -15.44
N PRO A 119 -28.46 20.49 -15.97
CA PRO A 119 -28.38 21.83 -16.55
C PRO A 119 -27.85 22.86 -15.54
N ILE A 120 -28.28 22.77 -14.27
CA ILE A 120 -27.86 23.68 -13.20
C ILE A 120 -26.36 23.50 -12.90
N LEU A 121 -25.84 22.27 -12.91
CA LEU A 121 -24.39 21.99 -12.76
C LEU A 121 -23.56 22.70 -13.84
N VAL A 122 -24.11 22.78 -15.06
CA VAL A 122 -23.47 23.37 -16.24
C VAL A 122 -23.61 24.90 -16.29
N SER A 123 -24.75 25.48 -15.88
CA SER A 123 -25.00 26.93 -15.90
C SER A 123 -24.43 27.69 -14.69
N THR A 124 -24.52 27.09 -13.50
CA THR A 124 -24.24 27.76 -12.22
C THR A 124 -22.83 28.35 -12.18
N PRO A 125 -22.62 29.58 -11.67
CA PRO A 125 -21.27 30.11 -11.41
C PRO A 125 -20.65 29.61 -10.09
N SER A 126 -21.45 29.36 -9.06
CA SER A 126 -21.04 28.96 -7.71
C SER A 126 -20.26 27.64 -7.65
N LYS A 127 -19.07 27.65 -7.05
CA LYS A 127 -18.22 26.45 -6.87
C LYS A 127 -18.83 25.43 -5.89
N THR A 128 -19.42 25.89 -4.80
CA THR A 128 -20.00 25.02 -3.75
C THR A 128 -21.21 24.26 -4.27
N LEU A 129 -22.11 24.93 -4.98
CA LEU A 129 -23.29 24.28 -5.55
C LEU A 129 -22.90 23.24 -6.61
N ARG A 130 -21.92 23.53 -7.48
CA ARG A 130 -21.43 22.53 -8.44
C ARG A 130 -20.85 21.28 -7.75
N GLN A 131 -20.14 21.44 -6.64
CA GLN A 131 -19.62 20.31 -5.87
C GLN A 131 -20.75 19.47 -5.24
N LEU A 132 -21.75 20.12 -4.64
CA LEU A 132 -22.94 19.44 -4.11
C LEU A 132 -23.68 18.68 -5.20
N LEU A 133 -24.01 19.34 -6.32
CA LEU A 133 -24.73 18.73 -7.45
C LEU A 133 -23.95 17.53 -8.01
N PHE A 134 -22.65 17.66 -8.24
CA PHE A 134 -21.79 16.56 -8.72
C PHE A 134 -21.83 15.35 -7.76
N GLN A 135 -21.72 15.57 -6.45
CA GLN A 135 -21.81 14.49 -5.45
C GLN A 135 -23.20 13.85 -5.42
N LYS A 136 -24.28 14.62 -5.51
CA LYS A 136 -25.65 14.07 -5.51
C LYS A 136 -25.95 13.28 -6.79
N ILE A 137 -25.56 13.78 -7.96
CA ILE A 137 -25.70 13.07 -9.26
C ILE A 137 -24.98 11.71 -9.22
N LEU A 138 -23.74 11.66 -8.72
CA LEU A 138 -22.99 10.41 -8.59
C LEU A 138 -23.60 9.45 -7.57
N SER A 139 -24.09 9.97 -6.43
CA SER A 139 -24.79 9.16 -5.43
C SER A 139 -26.10 8.58 -5.95
N ASP A 140 -26.80 9.33 -6.81
CA ASP A 140 -28.04 8.89 -7.44
C ASP A 140 -27.77 7.75 -8.43
N LEU A 141 -26.88 7.98 -9.39
CA LEU A 141 -26.47 6.98 -10.38
C LEU A 141 -25.89 5.71 -9.72
N ARG A 142 -25.10 5.84 -8.64
CA ARG A 142 -24.61 4.68 -7.88
C ARG A 142 -25.73 3.90 -7.21
N THR A 143 -26.72 4.58 -6.62
CA THR A 143 -27.83 3.88 -5.94
C THR A 143 -28.80 3.24 -6.94
N SER A 144 -29.10 3.90 -8.07
CA SER A 144 -29.91 3.31 -9.15
C SER A 144 -29.29 2.07 -9.78
N ASN A 145 -27.95 1.97 -9.81
CA ASN A 145 -27.21 0.83 -10.37
C ASN A 145 -26.71 -0.17 -9.30
N SER A 146 -27.21 -0.08 -8.05
CA SER A 146 -26.67 -0.87 -6.93
C SER A 146 -27.18 -2.32 -6.85
N LYS A 147 -28.39 -2.58 -7.34
CA LYS A 147 -28.98 -3.94 -7.43
C LYS A 147 -28.72 -4.57 -8.79
N SER A 148 -28.99 -3.83 -9.86
CA SER A 148 -28.79 -4.21 -11.26
C SER A 148 -28.49 -2.95 -12.09
N THR A 149 -27.95 -3.11 -13.29
CA THR A 149 -27.64 -2.01 -14.20
C THR A 149 -28.91 -1.40 -14.79
N ASN A 150 -29.24 -0.16 -14.45
CA ASN A 150 -30.41 0.53 -15.00
C ASN A 150 -30.09 1.11 -16.38
N HIS A 151 -30.21 0.26 -17.42
CA HIS A 151 -29.89 0.62 -18.80
C HIS A 151 -30.68 1.83 -19.32
N LYS A 152 -31.96 2.00 -18.94
CA LYS A 152 -32.79 3.14 -19.37
C LYS A 152 -32.25 4.47 -18.83
N LEU A 153 -31.97 4.54 -17.52
CA LEU A 153 -31.39 5.72 -16.87
C LEU A 153 -29.98 6.02 -17.41
N ASN A 154 -29.13 4.99 -17.52
CA ASN A 154 -27.77 5.14 -18.02
C ASN A 154 -27.77 5.67 -19.46
N ARG A 155 -28.60 5.10 -20.35
CA ARG A 155 -28.69 5.52 -21.76
C ARG A 155 -29.25 6.94 -21.93
N ALA A 156 -30.24 7.32 -21.12
CA ALA A 156 -30.73 8.71 -21.10
C ALA A 156 -29.61 9.68 -20.73
N MET A 157 -28.89 9.40 -19.63
CA MET A 157 -27.80 10.27 -19.17
C MET A 157 -26.61 10.31 -20.13
N GLN A 158 -26.17 9.17 -20.66
CA GLN A 158 -25.14 9.10 -21.69
C GLN A 158 -25.50 9.95 -22.93
N THR A 159 -26.78 9.97 -23.33
CA THR A 159 -27.26 10.79 -24.45
C THR A 159 -27.19 12.29 -24.12
N VAL A 160 -27.57 12.69 -22.89
CA VAL A 160 -27.40 14.08 -22.42
C VAL A 160 -25.92 14.49 -22.41
N LEU A 161 -25.02 13.61 -21.96
CA LEU A 161 -23.57 13.88 -21.96
C LEU A 161 -22.98 13.95 -23.38
N PHE A 162 -23.40 13.05 -24.28
CA PHE A 162 -23.00 13.05 -25.69
C PHE A 162 -23.40 14.36 -26.38
N ASN A 163 -24.65 14.79 -26.18
CA ASN A 163 -25.16 16.04 -26.73
C ASN A 163 -24.39 17.25 -26.20
N LEU A 164 -24.05 17.29 -24.91
CA LEU A 164 -23.25 18.38 -24.32
C LEU A 164 -21.82 18.48 -24.91
N VAL A 165 -21.20 17.36 -25.24
CA VAL A 165 -19.86 17.31 -25.84
C VAL A 165 -19.88 17.71 -27.32
N THR A 166 -20.92 17.31 -28.04
CA THR A 166 -21.04 17.52 -29.50
C THR A 166 -21.62 18.88 -29.87
N SER A 167 -22.54 19.44 -29.08
CA SER A 167 -23.24 20.70 -29.40
C SER A 167 -22.33 21.94 -29.43
N ASP A 168 -21.33 21.99 -28.56
CA ASP A 168 -20.34 23.08 -28.50
C ASP A 168 -18.95 22.53 -28.17
N ARG A 169 -18.20 22.17 -29.22
CA ARG A 169 -16.83 21.67 -29.13
C ARG A 169 -15.82 22.71 -28.59
N THR A 170 -16.20 23.98 -28.44
CA THR A 170 -15.34 25.05 -27.88
C THR A 170 -15.58 25.28 -26.38
N SER A 171 -16.77 24.92 -25.89
CA SER A 171 -17.18 25.13 -24.50
C SER A 171 -16.31 24.41 -23.48
N PRO A 172 -15.98 25.05 -22.35
CA PRO A 172 -15.47 24.34 -21.17
C PRO A 172 -16.57 23.53 -20.46
N LYS A 173 -17.86 23.73 -20.81
CA LYS A 173 -19.01 23.05 -20.19
C LYS A 173 -18.95 21.52 -20.30
N ALA A 174 -18.48 21.00 -21.43
CA ALA A 174 -18.28 19.57 -21.69
C ALA A 174 -17.30 18.88 -20.71
N LEU A 175 -16.50 19.64 -19.94
CA LEU A 175 -15.65 19.10 -18.88
C LEU A 175 -16.45 18.37 -17.79
N TRP A 176 -17.73 18.71 -17.58
CA TRP A 176 -18.58 17.98 -16.63
C TRP A 176 -18.98 16.59 -17.13
N ALA A 177 -19.20 16.42 -18.44
CA ALA A 177 -19.41 15.10 -19.03
C ALA A 177 -18.20 14.20 -18.78
N VAL A 178 -17.00 14.67 -19.16
CA VAL A 178 -15.70 14.00 -18.94
C VAL A 178 -15.47 13.58 -17.48
N LYS A 179 -15.86 14.41 -16.51
CA LYS A 179 -15.70 14.08 -15.09
C LYS A 179 -16.67 13.00 -14.62
N ILE A 180 -17.92 13.06 -15.08
CA ILE A 180 -18.96 12.09 -14.69
C ILE A 180 -18.66 10.72 -15.32
N THR A 181 -18.37 10.66 -16.63
CA THR A 181 -18.01 9.41 -17.32
C THR A 181 -16.79 8.75 -16.69
N ARG A 182 -15.70 9.48 -16.43
CA ARG A 182 -14.49 8.93 -15.81
C ARG A 182 -14.74 8.38 -14.41
N GLU A 183 -15.52 9.09 -13.58
CA GLU A 183 -15.82 8.64 -12.22
C GLU A 183 -16.73 7.39 -12.21
N LEU A 184 -17.65 7.27 -13.17
CA LEU A 184 -18.54 6.10 -13.30
C LEU A 184 -17.83 4.89 -13.94
N TRP A 185 -16.87 5.13 -14.84
CA TRP A 185 -15.96 4.11 -15.40
C TRP A 185 -15.07 3.52 -14.31
N ARG A 186 -14.39 4.38 -13.54
CA ARG A 186 -13.54 3.98 -12.40
C ARG A 186 -14.29 3.13 -11.38
N ARG A 187 -15.61 3.37 -11.23
CA ARG A 187 -16.51 2.66 -10.29
C ARG A 187 -17.19 1.41 -10.86
N GLN A 188 -16.83 0.95 -12.06
CA GLN A 188 -17.48 -0.20 -12.74
C GLN A 188 -18.99 -0.04 -12.99
N ILE A 189 -19.53 1.18 -12.93
CA ILE A 189 -20.98 1.43 -13.17
C ILE A 189 -21.26 1.54 -14.66
N TRP A 190 -20.33 2.14 -15.40
CA TRP A 190 -20.43 2.45 -16.83
C TRP A 190 -19.21 1.85 -17.54
N THR A 191 -19.41 0.75 -18.25
CA THR A 191 -18.37 -0.05 -18.93
C THR A 191 -18.70 -0.31 -20.41
N ASP A 192 -19.68 0.41 -20.95
CA ASP A 192 -20.28 0.17 -22.26
C ASP A 192 -19.74 1.10 -23.36
N ALA A 193 -19.77 0.64 -24.61
CA ALA A 193 -19.22 1.35 -25.77
C ALA A 193 -19.78 2.78 -25.98
N LYS A 194 -21.00 3.11 -25.52
CA LYS A 194 -21.53 4.48 -25.67
C LYS A 194 -20.80 5.48 -24.78
N THR A 195 -20.27 5.06 -23.63
CA THR A 195 -19.49 5.92 -22.74
C THR A 195 -18.11 6.20 -23.33
N VAL A 196 -17.52 5.19 -23.96
CA VAL A 196 -16.29 5.31 -24.77
C VAL A 196 -16.50 6.28 -25.93
N GLU A 197 -17.64 6.22 -26.64
CA GLU A 197 -17.97 7.18 -27.72
C GLU A 197 -18.13 8.62 -27.22
N VAL A 198 -18.71 8.85 -26.03
CA VAL A 198 -18.73 10.18 -25.38
C VAL A 198 -17.30 10.68 -25.12
N MET A 199 -16.39 9.80 -24.73
CA MET A 199 -15.00 10.14 -24.42
C MET A 199 -14.14 10.35 -25.68
N LYS A 200 -14.37 9.58 -26.74
CA LYS A 200 -13.83 9.79 -28.09
C LYS A 200 -14.16 11.18 -28.60
N GLU A 201 -15.44 11.57 -28.54
CA GLU A 201 -15.86 12.93 -28.92
C GLU A 201 -15.27 14.02 -28.03
N ALA A 202 -15.07 13.74 -26.74
CA ALA A 202 -14.40 14.67 -25.83
C ALA A 202 -12.92 14.89 -26.19
N CYS A 203 -12.20 13.84 -26.63
CA CYS A 203 -10.84 13.98 -27.19
C CYS A 203 -10.82 14.89 -28.42
N LEU A 204 -11.87 14.86 -29.24
CA LEU A 204 -12.03 15.66 -30.47
C LEU A 204 -12.56 17.09 -30.23
N ALA A 205 -12.72 17.52 -28.97
CA ALA A 205 -13.08 18.89 -28.64
C ALA A 205 -11.96 19.90 -29.00
N GLN A 206 -12.32 21.15 -29.28
CA GLN A 206 -11.36 22.24 -29.46
C GLN A 206 -10.89 22.84 -28.13
N ASN A 207 -11.64 22.62 -27.05
CA ASN A 207 -11.28 23.08 -25.71
C ASN A 207 -10.17 22.20 -25.11
N GLU A 208 -9.01 22.81 -24.82
CA GLU A 208 -7.82 22.12 -24.31
C GLU A 208 -8.10 21.23 -23.08
N LYS A 209 -8.96 21.69 -22.16
CA LYS A 209 -9.28 20.97 -20.92
C LYS A 209 -10.18 19.77 -21.16
N VAL A 210 -11.08 19.86 -22.13
CA VAL A 210 -11.99 18.78 -22.52
C VAL A 210 -11.22 17.72 -23.30
N ALA A 211 -10.45 18.14 -24.31
CA ALA A 211 -9.58 17.27 -25.11
C ALA A 211 -8.57 16.51 -24.23
N THR A 212 -7.82 17.22 -23.38
CA THR A 212 -6.87 16.60 -22.43
C THR A 212 -7.58 15.67 -21.44
N GLY A 213 -8.80 16.00 -21.03
CA GLY A 213 -9.61 15.17 -20.14
C GLY A 213 -10.04 13.84 -20.78
N GLY A 214 -10.48 13.87 -22.04
CA GLY A 214 -10.75 12.68 -22.84
C GLY A 214 -9.50 11.84 -23.08
N VAL A 215 -8.39 12.46 -23.49
CA VAL A 215 -7.12 11.75 -23.75
C VAL A 215 -6.60 11.04 -22.49
N ARG A 216 -6.68 11.67 -21.32
CA ARG A 216 -6.28 11.05 -20.05
C ARG A 216 -7.16 9.87 -19.63
N PHE A 217 -8.43 9.86 -20.02
CA PHE A 217 -9.31 8.71 -19.78
C PHE A 217 -8.82 7.46 -20.55
N PHE A 218 -8.46 7.58 -21.82
CA PHE A 218 -7.91 6.44 -22.58
C PHE A 218 -6.48 6.03 -22.17
N LEU A 219 -5.70 6.93 -21.60
CA LEU A 219 -4.34 6.63 -21.13
C LEU A 219 -4.28 6.06 -19.70
N GLY A 220 -5.19 6.45 -18.81
CA GLY A 220 -5.14 6.09 -17.38
C GLY A 220 -6.46 5.65 -16.75
N GLY A 221 -7.60 5.77 -17.45
CA GLY A 221 -8.92 5.41 -16.90
C GLY A 221 -9.06 3.94 -16.54
N ASP A 222 -8.41 3.04 -17.28
CA ASP A 222 -8.37 1.60 -16.99
C ASP A 222 -7.43 1.29 -15.80
N LYS A 223 -6.28 1.96 -15.67
CA LYS A 223 -5.40 1.81 -14.51
C LYS A 223 -6.05 2.30 -13.22
N GLU A 224 -6.71 3.47 -13.26
CA GLU A 224 -7.46 4.02 -12.12
C GLU A 224 -8.67 3.15 -11.70
N ARG A 225 -9.19 2.34 -12.64
CA ARG A 225 -10.29 1.38 -12.47
C ARG A 225 -9.79 0.10 -11.79
N GLU A 226 -8.70 -0.49 -12.30
CA GLU A 226 -8.00 -1.63 -11.67
C GLU A 226 -7.59 -1.30 -10.21
N GLU A 227 -6.97 -0.14 -9.99
CA GLU A 227 -6.57 0.34 -8.66
C GLU A 227 -7.77 0.44 -7.68
N MET A 228 -8.98 0.80 -8.15
CA MET A 228 -10.18 0.86 -7.29
C MET A 228 -10.76 -0.53 -6.97
N GLU A 229 -10.61 -1.51 -7.85
CA GLU A 229 -11.10 -2.88 -7.60
C GLU A 229 -10.28 -3.57 -6.49
N ASP A 230 -8.95 -3.42 -6.54
CA ASP A 230 -8.05 -3.96 -5.50
C ASP A 230 -8.34 -3.33 -4.12
N GLU A 231 -8.55 -2.01 -4.05
CA GLU A 231 -8.97 -1.31 -2.82
C GLU A 231 -10.28 -1.86 -2.23
N SER A 232 -11.20 -2.36 -3.06
CA SER A 232 -12.52 -2.86 -2.62
C SER A 232 -12.54 -4.35 -2.24
N SER A 233 -11.52 -5.14 -2.58
CA SER A 233 -11.47 -6.59 -2.28
C SER A 233 -11.20 -6.88 -0.79
N ASP A 234 -10.42 -6.03 -0.13
CA ASP A 234 -9.72 -6.39 1.11
C ASP A 234 -10.43 -6.01 2.42
N ASP A 235 -11.55 -5.28 2.36
CA ASP A 235 -12.17 -4.67 3.56
C ASP A 235 -12.99 -5.62 4.46
N ASP A 236 -13.22 -6.88 4.05
CA ASP A 236 -14.06 -7.86 4.79
C ASP A 236 -13.41 -9.26 4.94
N GLY A 237 -12.15 -9.29 5.34
CA GLY A 237 -11.39 -10.53 5.63
C GLY A 237 -11.66 -11.12 7.01
N VAL A 238 -12.72 -11.95 7.16
CA VAL A 238 -12.97 -12.66 8.44
C VAL A 238 -11.89 -13.73 8.68
N ASP A 239 -11.04 -13.52 9.67
CA ASP A 239 -9.94 -14.43 10.05
C ASP A 239 -10.47 -15.75 10.66
N VAL A 240 -10.65 -16.74 9.78
CA VAL A 240 -11.10 -18.10 10.11
C VAL A 240 -10.13 -18.80 11.07
N ALA A 241 -8.84 -18.47 11.05
CA ALA A 241 -7.84 -19.08 11.92
C ALA A 241 -7.99 -18.58 13.37
N LYS A 242 -8.18 -17.27 13.57
CA LYS A 242 -8.54 -16.70 14.90
C LYS A 242 -9.84 -17.29 15.44
N LEU A 243 -10.90 -17.38 14.62
CA LEU A 243 -12.19 -17.95 15.04
C LEU A 243 -12.07 -19.42 15.45
N LYS A 244 -11.35 -20.24 14.68
CA LYS A 244 -11.07 -21.65 15.04
C LYS A 244 -10.25 -21.75 16.33
N HIS A 245 -9.25 -20.90 16.52
CA HIS A 245 -8.41 -20.88 17.73
C HIS A 245 -9.21 -20.50 19.00
N GLN A 246 -10.06 -19.48 18.93
CA GLN A 246 -10.89 -19.05 20.08
C GLN A 246 -11.91 -20.11 20.54
N VAL A 247 -12.36 -21.00 19.64
CA VAL A 247 -13.24 -22.14 19.95
C VAL A 247 -12.48 -23.40 20.35
N GLY A 248 -11.17 -23.48 20.07
CA GLY A 248 -10.31 -24.51 20.66
C GLY A 248 -10.03 -24.31 22.15
N ILE A 249 -10.02 -23.05 22.60
CA ILE A 249 -9.68 -22.66 23.99
C ILE A 249 -10.91 -22.73 24.94
N ASN A 250 -12.12 -22.52 24.43
CA ASN A 250 -13.34 -22.47 25.24
C ASN A 250 -14.25 -23.68 24.98
N LYS A 251 -15.01 -24.14 26.00
CA LYS A 251 -16.00 -25.23 25.86
C LYS A 251 -16.92 -24.97 24.65
N LYS A 252 -17.03 -25.96 23.76
CA LYS A 252 -17.82 -25.88 22.52
C LYS A 252 -19.31 -25.70 22.83
N THR A 253 -19.84 -24.50 22.57
CA THR A 253 -21.28 -24.24 22.60
C THR A 253 -21.87 -24.28 21.19
N LYS A 254 -23.07 -24.87 21.04
CA LYS A 254 -23.74 -25.09 19.75
C LYS A 254 -23.92 -23.78 18.93
N LYS A 255 -24.05 -22.64 19.62
CA LYS A 255 -24.13 -21.29 19.02
C LYS A 255 -22.82 -20.85 18.35
N LYS A 256 -21.66 -21.11 18.95
CA LYS A 256 -20.34 -20.76 18.38
C LYS A 256 -19.94 -21.66 17.21
N ALA A 257 -20.37 -22.93 17.22
CA ALA A 257 -20.18 -23.83 16.09
C ALA A 257 -20.86 -23.31 14.80
N ARG A 258 -22.15 -22.93 14.89
CA ARG A 258 -22.90 -22.32 13.79
C ARG A 258 -22.29 -21.00 13.28
N GLN A 259 -21.62 -20.23 14.14
CA GLN A 259 -20.91 -19.01 13.71
C GLN A 259 -19.65 -19.32 12.89
N ILE A 260 -18.87 -20.34 13.28
CA ILE A 260 -17.73 -20.81 12.47
C ILE A 260 -18.22 -21.37 11.13
N GLU A 261 -19.29 -22.15 11.14
CA GLU A 261 -19.89 -22.73 9.93
C GLU A 261 -20.32 -21.64 8.94
N LYS A 262 -21.05 -20.62 9.39
CA LYS A 262 -21.38 -19.44 8.57
C LYS A 262 -20.13 -18.70 8.08
N ALA A 263 -19.11 -18.51 8.91
CA ALA A 263 -17.85 -17.85 8.50
C ALA A 263 -17.04 -18.68 7.48
N VAL A 264 -17.07 -20.01 7.57
CA VAL A 264 -16.45 -20.90 6.58
C VAL A 264 -17.25 -20.89 5.27
N ALA A 265 -18.59 -20.87 5.33
CA ALA A 265 -19.44 -20.76 4.16
C ALA A 265 -19.25 -19.42 3.43
N THR A 266 -19.17 -18.29 4.15
CA THR A 266 -18.89 -16.99 3.51
C THR A 266 -17.50 -16.93 2.90
N VAL A 267 -16.48 -17.49 3.55
CA VAL A 267 -15.13 -17.58 2.97
C VAL A 267 -15.10 -18.50 1.75
N LYS A 268 -15.73 -19.68 1.78
CA LYS A 268 -15.89 -20.53 0.58
C LYS A 268 -16.64 -19.81 -0.55
N LYS A 269 -17.69 -19.04 -0.24
CA LYS A 269 -18.43 -18.23 -1.24
C LYS A 269 -17.56 -17.11 -1.82
N LYS A 270 -16.68 -16.48 -1.02
CA LYS A 270 -15.68 -15.50 -1.48
C LYS A 270 -14.57 -16.16 -2.31
N GLU A 271 -14.04 -17.31 -1.91
CA GLU A 271 -13.06 -18.07 -2.69
C GLU A 271 -13.65 -18.55 -4.03
N ARG A 272 -14.91 -19.01 -4.05
CA ARG A 272 -15.61 -19.35 -5.30
C ARG A 272 -15.75 -18.13 -6.22
N LYS A 273 -16.08 -16.95 -5.67
CA LYS A 273 -16.07 -15.68 -6.43
C LYS A 273 -14.68 -15.25 -6.92
N LYS A 274 -13.60 -15.53 -6.16
CA LYS A 274 -12.21 -15.28 -6.61
C LYS A 274 -11.70 -16.31 -7.63
N ARG A 275 -12.30 -17.51 -7.69
CA ARG A 275 -11.97 -18.57 -8.67
C ARG A 275 -12.86 -18.57 -9.90
N GLN A 276 -14.04 -17.95 -9.85
CA GLN A 276 -14.81 -17.64 -11.05
C GLN A 276 -13.93 -16.75 -11.95
N PRO A 277 -13.85 -17.03 -13.26
CA PRO A 277 -13.18 -16.14 -14.18
C PRO A 277 -13.81 -14.75 -14.04
N HIS A 278 -12.98 -13.73 -13.88
CA HIS A 278 -13.47 -12.36 -13.88
C HIS A 278 -14.24 -12.11 -15.17
N ALA A 279 -15.35 -11.37 -15.10
CA ALA A 279 -15.98 -10.85 -16.31
C ALA A 279 -14.88 -10.13 -17.11
N LEU A 280 -14.76 -10.43 -18.40
CA LEU A 280 -13.69 -9.89 -19.24
C LEU A 280 -13.81 -8.36 -19.28
N ASN A 281 -13.02 -7.70 -18.43
CA ASN A 281 -13.00 -6.25 -18.29
C ASN A 281 -12.29 -5.68 -19.52
N PHE A 282 -13.03 -5.53 -20.63
CA PHE A 282 -12.50 -4.89 -21.84
C PHE A 282 -11.97 -3.49 -21.51
N SER A 283 -10.77 -3.18 -22.01
CA SER A 283 -10.21 -1.83 -21.98
C SER A 283 -11.10 -0.88 -22.77
N ALA A 284 -11.14 0.40 -22.38
CA ALA A 284 -11.80 1.45 -23.14
C ALA A 284 -11.32 1.51 -24.61
N LEU A 285 -10.08 1.08 -24.89
CA LEU A 285 -9.52 1.03 -26.25
C LEU A 285 -10.07 -0.11 -27.11
N HIS A 286 -10.55 -1.21 -26.51
CA HIS A 286 -11.16 -2.34 -27.23
C HIS A 286 -12.64 -2.09 -27.56
N LEU A 287 -13.27 -1.15 -26.85
CA LEU A 287 -14.68 -0.77 -26.99
C LEU A 287 -14.89 0.39 -28.01
N LEU A 288 -13.85 0.79 -28.75
CA LEU A 288 -13.92 1.76 -29.84
C LEU A 288 -14.46 1.12 -31.11
N HIS A 289 -15.53 1.68 -31.68
CA HIS A 289 -16.15 1.19 -32.93
C HIS A 289 -15.31 1.51 -34.18
N ASP A 290 -14.56 2.61 -34.16
CA ASP A 290 -13.65 3.01 -35.25
C ASP A 290 -12.38 3.58 -34.63
N SER A 291 -11.33 2.75 -34.59
CA SER A 291 -10.01 3.10 -34.05
C SER A 291 -9.11 3.78 -35.08
N GLN A 292 -9.23 3.44 -36.37
CA GLN A 292 -8.47 4.04 -37.48
C GLN A 292 -8.87 5.50 -37.67
N GLY A 293 -10.15 5.77 -37.94
CA GLY A 293 -10.65 7.13 -38.17
C GLY A 293 -10.43 8.04 -36.97
N PHE A 294 -10.59 7.51 -35.76
CA PHE A 294 -10.29 8.25 -34.53
C PHE A 294 -8.80 8.64 -34.41
N ALA A 295 -7.86 7.73 -34.74
CA ALA A 295 -6.44 8.04 -34.73
C ALA A 295 -6.06 9.10 -35.77
N GLU A 296 -6.64 9.03 -36.97
CA GLU A 296 -6.43 10.01 -38.05
C GLU A 296 -7.00 11.39 -37.72
N GLU A 297 -8.21 11.46 -37.16
CA GLU A 297 -8.81 12.72 -36.70
C GLU A 297 -8.01 13.36 -35.55
N LEU A 298 -7.54 12.57 -34.57
CA LEU A 298 -6.70 13.08 -33.50
C LEU A 298 -5.37 13.64 -34.04
N PHE A 299 -4.71 12.90 -34.93
CA PHE A 299 -3.43 13.31 -35.51
C PHE A 299 -3.56 14.60 -36.33
N SER A 300 -4.49 14.62 -37.29
CA SER A 300 -4.71 15.76 -38.18
C SER A 300 -5.13 17.03 -37.42
N LYS A 301 -6.08 16.91 -36.48
CA LYS A 301 -6.68 18.04 -35.75
C LYS A 301 -5.77 18.64 -34.70
N HIS A 302 -5.07 17.80 -33.92
CA HIS A 302 -4.34 18.25 -32.72
C HIS A 302 -2.82 18.31 -32.88
N LEU A 303 -2.23 17.46 -33.73
CA LEU A 303 -0.78 17.34 -33.90
C LEU A 303 -0.29 18.02 -35.18
N GLN A 304 -0.88 17.70 -36.33
CA GLN A 304 -0.47 18.22 -37.64
C GLN A 304 -0.94 19.67 -37.87
N SER A 305 -2.15 20.01 -37.42
CA SER A 305 -2.70 21.36 -37.59
C SER A 305 -1.94 22.43 -36.79
N SER A 306 -1.39 23.40 -37.52
CA SER A 306 -0.76 24.61 -36.94
C SER A 306 -1.75 25.46 -36.12
N LYS A 307 -3.06 25.29 -36.33
CA LYS A 307 -4.13 25.99 -35.58
C LYS A 307 -4.44 25.34 -34.21
N SER A 308 -3.79 24.23 -33.86
CA SER A 308 -3.96 23.55 -32.57
C SER A 308 -3.43 24.41 -31.42
N LYS A 309 -4.31 24.79 -30.50
CA LYS A 309 -4.01 25.58 -29.28
C LYS A 309 -3.23 24.80 -28.21
N LEU A 310 -3.08 23.48 -28.37
CA LEU A 310 -2.47 22.61 -27.37
C LEU A 310 -0.99 22.95 -27.15
N ASN A 311 -0.57 22.97 -25.88
CA ASN A 311 0.84 23.08 -25.50
C ASN A 311 1.62 21.78 -25.83
N LEU A 312 2.95 21.80 -25.68
CA LEU A 312 3.79 20.65 -26.03
C LEU A 312 3.46 19.40 -25.20
N GLU A 313 3.15 19.54 -23.91
CA GLU A 313 2.80 18.43 -23.02
C GLU A 313 1.46 17.79 -23.37
N GLN A 314 0.46 18.60 -23.71
CA GLN A 314 -0.85 18.15 -24.18
C GLN A 314 -0.74 17.46 -25.55
N LYS A 315 0.07 18.01 -26.47
CA LYS A 315 0.39 17.34 -27.74
C LYS A 315 1.10 16.01 -27.51
N LEU A 316 1.98 15.91 -26.52
CA LEU A 316 2.64 14.67 -26.15
C LEU A 316 1.66 13.63 -25.56
N LEU A 317 0.65 14.05 -24.79
CA LEU A 317 -0.43 13.15 -24.36
C LEU A 317 -1.27 12.64 -25.54
N VAL A 318 -1.63 13.52 -26.50
CA VAL A 318 -2.34 13.10 -27.72
C VAL A 318 -1.48 12.12 -28.53
N LEU A 319 -0.17 12.40 -28.68
CA LEU A 319 0.79 11.55 -29.38
C LEU A 319 0.88 10.15 -28.75
N GLN A 320 0.93 10.06 -27.42
CA GLN A 320 0.93 8.80 -26.68
C GLN A 320 -0.35 7.98 -26.93
N LEU A 321 -1.52 8.63 -26.95
CA LEU A 321 -2.78 7.96 -27.26
C LEU A 321 -2.81 7.44 -28.71
N VAL A 322 -2.44 8.27 -29.68
CA VAL A 322 -2.37 7.85 -31.09
C VAL A 322 -1.38 6.71 -31.28
N SER A 323 -0.19 6.75 -30.66
CA SER A 323 0.77 5.64 -30.73
C SER A 323 0.26 4.35 -30.08
N ARG A 324 -0.52 4.43 -28.99
CA ARG A 324 -1.11 3.26 -28.34
C ARG A 324 -2.22 2.65 -29.20
N LEU A 325 -3.07 3.49 -29.81
CA LEU A 325 -4.09 3.04 -30.77
C LEU A 325 -3.45 2.33 -31.96
N ILE A 326 -2.40 2.93 -32.53
CA ILE A 326 -1.63 2.36 -33.65
C ILE A 326 -1.04 1.00 -33.30
N GLY A 327 -0.30 0.89 -32.19
CA GLY A 327 0.35 -0.36 -31.79
C GLY A 327 -0.64 -1.47 -31.43
N LEU A 328 -1.76 -1.13 -30.78
CA LEU A 328 -2.76 -2.10 -30.31
C LEU A 328 -3.62 -2.62 -31.47
N HIS A 329 -4.19 -1.72 -32.27
CA HIS A 329 -5.08 -2.08 -33.39
C HIS A 329 -4.33 -2.30 -34.72
N LYS A 330 -3.00 -2.28 -34.72
CA LYS A 330 -2.11 -2.41 -35.90
C LYS A 330 -2.45 -1.41 -37.04
N LEU A 331 -2.75 -0.16 -36.67
CA LEU A 331 -3.24 0.89 -37.58
C LEU A 331 -2.14 1.49 -38.46
N THR A 332 -2.33 1.59 -39.77
CA THR A 332 -1.35 2.21 -40.66
C THR A 332 -1.62 3.70 -40.84
N LEU A 333 -0.74 4.57 -40.30
CA LEU A 333 -0.81 6.03 -40.48
C LEU A 333 0.57 6.58 -40.90
N VAL A 334 0.86 6.58 -42.20
CA VAL A 334 2.20 6.92 -42.75
C VAL A 334 2.69 8.32 -42.31
N HIS A 335 1.82 9.32 -42.36
CA HIS A 335 2.11 10.70 -41.93
C HIS A 335 2.51 10.83 -40.45
N PHE A 336 2.26 9.81 -39.61
CA PHE A 336 2.69 9.76 -38.22
C PHE A 336 4.22 9.68 -38.11
N TYR A 337 4.85 8.88 -38.97
CA TYR A 337 6.29 8.60 -38.92
C TYR A 337 7.11 9.82 -39.33
N SER A 338 6.73 10.49 -40.42
CA SER A 338 7.38 11.74 -40.86
C SER A 338 7.27 12.87 -39.84
N TYR A 339 6.22 12.90 -38.99
CA TYR A 339 6.11 13.87 -37.89
C TYR A 339 7.23 13.73 -36.85
N PHE A 340 7.69 12.51 -36.54
CA PHE A 340 8.78 12.30 -35.57
C PHE A 340 10.11 12.87 -36.03
N LEU A 341 10.39 12.97 -37.34
CA LEU A 341 11.65 13.52 -37.85
C LEU A 341 11.96 14.91 -37.29
N LYS A 342 10.95 15.72 -36.97
CA LYS A 342 11.13 17.04 -36.34
C LYS A 342 11.57 16.98 -34.87
N TYR A 343 11.12 15.96 -34.13
CA TYR A 343 11.26 15.86 -32.68
C TYR A 343 12.38 14.92 -32.20
N LEU A 344 12.90 14.07 -33.09
CA LEU A 344 14.05 13.19 -32.84
C LEU A 344 15.39 13.96 -32.83
N THR A 345 15.58 14.82 -31.83
CA THR A 345 16.88 15.45 -31.53
C THR A 345 17.13 15.47 -30.01
N PRO A 346 18.35 15.23 -29.51
CA PRO A 346 18.61 15.11 -28.07
C PRO A 346 18.42 16.42 -27.28
N ARG A 347 18.32 17.57 -27.97
CA ARG A 347 18.02 18.88 -27.37
C ARG A 347 16.52 19.10 -27.10
N GLN A 348 15.64 18.27 -27.69
CA GLN A 348 14.20 18.40 -27.56
C GLN A 348 13.75 18.05 -26.11
N PRO A 349 12.93 18.87 -25.44
CA PRO A 349 12.35 18.49 -24.15
C PRO A 349 11.47 17.25 -24.27
N SER A 350 11.55 16.37 -23.26
CA SER A 350 10.79 15.10 -23.18
C SER A 350 11.03 14.14 -24.36
N VAL A 351 12.21 14.20 -25.00
CA VAL A 351 12.54 13.38 -26.18
C VAL A 351 12.41 11.86 -25.95
N THR A 352 12.64 11.37 -24.73
CA THR A 352 12.47 9.96 -24.37
C THR A 352 11.01 9.51 -24.45
N SER A 353 10.05 10.39 -24.23
CA SER A 353 8.63 10.13 -24.49
C SER A 353 8.28 10.10 -25.98
N PHE A 354 8.95 10.91 -26.81
CA PHE A 354 8.82 10.81 -28.28
C PHE A 354 9.40 9.48 -28.79
N LEU A 355 10.58 9.07 -28.30
CA LEU A 355 11.18 7.77 -28.61
C LEU A 355 10.28 6.60 -28.18
N ALA A 356 9.66 6.68 -26.99
CA ALA A 356 8.72 5.67 -26.51
C ALA A 356 7.44 5.62 -27.36
N SER A 357 6.87 6.78 -27.71
CA SER A 357 5.66 6.85 -28.56
C SER A 357 5.93 6.32 -29.97
N LEU A 358 7.11 6.59 -30.54
CA LEU A 358 7.51 6.01 -31.81
C LEU A 358 7.61 4.49 -31.72
N ALA A 359 8.34 3.96 -30.73
CA ALA A 359 8.48 2.51 -30.55
C ALA A 359 7.11 1.83 -30.33
N GLN A 360 6.21 2.41 -29.53
CA GLN A 360 4.87 1.85 -29.30
C GLN A 360 4.01 1.78 -30.57
N ALA A 361 4.18 2.73 -31.50
CA ALA A 361 3.46 2.73 -32.77
C ALA A 361 4.01 1.74 -33.81
N THR A 362 5.22 1.21 -33.64
CA THR A 362 5.76 0.25 -34.63
C THR A 362 5.10 -1.13 -34.50
N HIS A 363 4.77 -1.75 -35.62
CA HIS A 363 4.25 -3.13 -35.70
C HIS A 363 4.66 -3.78 -37.03
N ASN A 364 4.45 -5.10 -37.14
CA ASN A 364 4.85 -5.92 -38.29
C ASN A 364 4.30 -5.48 -39.65
N LEU A 365 3.13 -4.81 -39.66
CA LEU A 365 2.49 -4.27 -40.88
C LEU A 365 2.95 -2.84 -41.26
N VAL A 366 3.84 -2.21 -40.50
CA VAL A 366 4.41 -0.90 -40.87
C VAL A 366 5.54 -1.11 -41.89
N PRO A 367 5.50 -0.47 -43.09
CA PRO A 367 6.57 -0.59 -44.07
C PRO A 367 7.94 -0.23 -43.49
N PRO A 368 8.99 -1.05 -43.70
CA PRO A 368 10.32 -0.80 -43.13
C PRO A 368 10.92 0.52 -43.64
N ASP A 369 10.65 0.89 -44.89
CA ASP A 369 11.13 2.10 -45.58
C ASP A 369 10.76 3.41 -44.83
N GLU A 370 9.65 3.44 -44.09
CA GLU A 370 9.23 4.59 -43.27
C GLU A 370 9.96 4.66 -41.91
N LEU A 371 10.44 3.51 -41.43
CA LEU A 371 11.11 3.37 -40.14
C LEU A 371 12.64 3.47 -40.25
N GLU A 372 13.23 3.02 -41.36
CA GLU A 372 14.66 3.13 -41.65
C GLU A 372 15.21 4.57 -41.48
N PRO A 373 14.64 5.63 -42.08
CA PRO A 373 15.13 7.00 -41.90
C PRO A 373 14.98 7.50 -40.45
N LEU A 374 14.01 7.00 -39.70
CA LEU A 374 13.86 7.32 -38.27
C LEU A 374 14.95 6.65 -37.43
N ILE A 375 15.23 5.37 -37.67
CA ILE A 375 16.31 4.62 -37.01
C ILE A 375 17.67 5.24 -37.33
N GLN A 376 17.92 5.57 -38.59
CA GLN A 376 19.16 6.24 -39.02
C GLN A 376 19.31 7.62 -38.36
N LYS A 377 18.21 8.39 -38.25
CA LYS A 377 18.22 9.67 -37.54
C LYS A 377 18.54 9.51 -36.05
N ILE A 378 17.95 8.52 -35.39
CA ILE A 378 18.25 8.24 -33.97
C ILE A 378 19.72 7.84 -33.80
N ALA A 379 20.25 7.00 -34.70
CA ALA A 379 21.66 6.61 -34.65
C ALA A 379 22.60 7.83 -34.79
N ASN A 380 22.38 8.68 -35.79
CA ASN A 380 23.22 9.85 -36.08
C ASN A 380 23.20 10.89 -34.93
N GLU A 381 22.01 11.19 -34.39
CA GLU A 381 21.82 12.26 -33.41
C GLU A 381 22.09 11.82 -31.95
N PHE A 382 21.79 10.56 -31.60
CA PHE A 382 21.87 10.08 -30.21
C PHE A 382 23.06 9.14 -29.95
N VAL A 383 23.58 8.46 -30.96
CA VAL A 383 24.61 7.41 -30.83
C VAL A 383 25.93 7.84 -31.51
N ASN A 384 26.24 9.13 -31.51
CA ASN A 384 27.54 9.65 -31.96
C ASN A 384 28.59 9.68 -30.82
N GLU A 385 29.87 9.85 -31.17
CA GLU A 385 30.97 9.87 -30.19
C GLU A 385 30.91 11.04 -29.20
N ALA A 386 30.28 12.16 -29.58
CA ALA A 386 30.07 13.33 -28.73
C ALA A 386 28.89 13.19 -27.75
N SER A 387 28.04 12.17 -27.92
CA SER A 387 26.83 11.99 -27.14
C SER A 387 27.13 11.54 -25.71
N ALA A 388 26.42 12.14 -24.74
CA ALA A 388 26.46 11.69 -23.36
C ALA A 388 26.02 10.23 -23.26
N GLY A 389 26.65 9.46 -22.36
CA GLY A 389 26.38 8.02 -22.22
C GLY A 389 24.94 7.66 -21.82
N GLU A 390 24.14 8.64 -21.40
CA GLU A 390 22.71 8.52 -21.13
C GLU A 390 21.89 8.65 -22.42
N VAL A 391 22.20 9.65 -23.25
CA VAL A 391 21.58 9.89 -24.57
C VAL A 391 21.84 8.71 -25.51
N ALA A 392 23.08 8.23 -25.58
CA ALA A 392 23.45 7.06 -26.39
C ALA A 392 22.82 5.75 -25.87
N ALA A 393 22.58 5.62 -24.57
CA ALA A 393 21.85 4.48 -24.02
C ALA A 393 20.35 4.55 -24.37
N ALA A 394 19.73 5.73 -24.28
CA ALA A 394 18.34 5.94 -24.64
C ALA A 394 18.10 5.70 -26.14
N GLY A 395 18.97 6.20 -27.02
CA GLY A 395 18.91 5.96 -28.46
C GLY A 395 19.03 4.47 -28.81
N LEU A 396 20.04 3.77 -28.27
CA LEU A 396 20.20 2.32 -28.49
C LEU A 396 19.02 1.49 -27.92
N ASN A 397 18.43 1.90 -26.80
CA ASN A 397 17.24 1.25 -26.26
C ASN A 397 16.02 1.49 -27.16
N ALA A 398 15.79 2.73 -27.60
CA ALA A 398 14.68 3.06 -28.50
C ALA A 398 14.76 2.31 -29.83
N ILE A 399 15.94 2.29 -30.48
CA ILE A 399 16.20 1.50 -31.69
C ILE A 399 15.91 0.01 -31.44
N ARG A 400 16.34 -0.54 -30.29
CA ARG A 400 16.04 -1.92 -29.93
C ARG A 400 14.53 -2.16 -29.80
N GLU A 401 13.78 -1.30 -29.12
CA GLU A 401 12.34 -1.50 -28.90
C GLU A 401 11.51 -1.34 -30.19
N ILE A 402 11.97 -0.50 -31.14
CA ILE A 402 11.45 -0.47 -32.52
C ILE A 402 11.74 -1.81 -33.23
N CYS A 403 13.00 -2.28 -33.18
CA CYS A 403 13.41 -3.54 -33.81
C CYS A 403 12.75 -4.79 -33.21
N VAL A 404 12.25 -4.74 -31.97
CA VAL A 404 11.47 -5.84 -31.36
C VAL A 404 10.15 -6.03 -32.11
N ARG A 405 9.55 -4.95 -32.62
CA ARG A 405 8.22 -4.91 -33.23
C ARG A 405 8.27 -4.96 -34.76
N GLN A 406 9.24 -4.27 -35.37
CA GLN A 406 9.56 -4.37 -36.81
C GLN A 406 11.07 -4.61 -37.00
N PRO A 407 11.51 -5.89 -37.05
CA PRO A 407 12.93 -6.24 -37.20
C PRO A 407 13.51 -5.92 -38.58
N LEU A 408 12.65 -5.81 -39.61
CA LEU A 408 13.07 -5.60 -41.00
C LEU A 408 13.52 -4.16 -41.28
N ALA A 409 13.27 -3.21 -40.37
CA ALA A 409 13.64 -1.80 -40.53
C ALA A 409 15.13 -1.49 -40.24
N MET A 410 15.98 -2.51 -40.03
CA MET A 410 17.37 -2.36 -39.62
C MET A 410 18.34 -2.86 -40.68
N ASN A 411 19.24 -1.97 -41.13
CA ASN A 411 20.30 -2.32 -42.06
C ASN A 411 21.44 -3.11 -41.40
N GLU A 412 22.01 -4.08 -42.12
CA GLU A 412 23.15 -4.89 -41.66
C GLU A 412 24.33 -4.00 -41.23
N THR A 413 24.68 -3.00 -42.05
CA THR A 413 25.80 -2.08 -41.82
C THR A 413 25.62 -1.29 -40.52
N LEU A 414 24.44 -0.71 -40.32
CA LEU A 414 24.08 0.06 -39.13
C LEU A 414 24.04 -0.83 -37.88
N LEU A 415 23.41 -2.01 -37.97
CA LEU A 415 23.40 -2.99 -36.88
C LEU A 415 24.81 -3.36 -36.43
N GLN A 416 25.71 -3.60 -37.38
CA GLN A 416 27.09 -3.97 -37.08
C GLN A 416 27.86 -2.87 -36.35
N ASP A 417 27.60 -1.60 -36.67
CA ASP A 417 28.19 -0.44 -36.00
C ASP A 417 27.62 -0.23 -34.59
N LEU A 418 26.29 -0.19 -34.45
CA LEU A 418 25.62 -0.11 -33.14
C LEU A 418 26.04 -1.24 -32.17
N VAL A 419 26.34 -2.43 -32.70
CA VAL A 419 26.86 -3.58 -31.94
C VAL A 419 28.31 -3.39 -31.45
N LEU A 420 29.14 -2.52 -32.05
CA LEU A 420 30.50 -2.22 -31.55
C LEU A 420 30.47 -1.65 -30.13
N TYR A 421 29.44 -0.87 -29.79
CA TYR A 421 29.23 -0.28 -28.47
C TYR A 421 29.07 -1.31 -27.33
N LYS A 422 28.94 -2.62 -27.63
CA LYS A 422 29.04 -3.71 -26.63
C LYS A 422 30.36 -3.74 -25.84
N LYS A 423 31.39 -3.03 -26.33
CA LYS A 423 32.71 -2.84 -25.70
C LYS A 423 32.90 -1.44 -25.07
N SER A 424 31.91 -0.56 -25.14
CA SER A 424 32.00 0.81 -24.63
C SER A 424 32.30 0.87 -23.13
N LYS A 425 32.97 1.95 -22.67
CA LYS A 425 33.29 2.14 -21.24
C LYS A 425 32.02 2.38 -20.39
N ASN A 426 31.01 3.03 -20.98
CA ASN A 426 29.74 3.35 -20.33
C ASN A 426 28.85 2.12 -20.18
N LYS A 427 28.52 1.74 -18.94
CA LYS A 427 27.75 0.51 -18.67
C LYS A 427 26.34 0.55 -19.28
N GLY A 428 25.66 1.70 -19.30
CA GLY A 428 24.34 1.85 -19.91
C GLY A 428 24.37 1.50 -21.39
N VAL A 429 25.16 2.24 -22.17
CA VAL A 429 25.43 2.00 -23.61
C VAL A 429 25.86 0.54 -23.88
N MET A 430 26.79 0.00 -23.08
CA MET A 430 27.25 -1.39 -23.20
C MET A 430 26.12 -2.41 -23.01
N MET A 431 25.17 -2.15 -22.10
CA MET A 431 24.03 -3.04 -21.86
C MET A 431 22.97 -2.89 -22.96
N ALA A 432 22.69 -1.67 -23.42
CA ALA A 432 21.77 -1.40 -24.53
C ALA A 432 22.23 -2.11 -25.83
N ALA A 433 23.48 -1.93 -26.23
CA ALA A 433 24.07 -2.62 -27.39
C ALA A 433 24.07 -4.16 -27.25
N LYS A 434 24.19 -4.69 -26.03
CA LYS A 434 24.05 -6.14 -25.75
C LYS A 434 22.60 -6.62 -25.75
N GLY A 435 21.64 -5.73 -25.52
CA GLY A 435 20.22 -5.98 -25.71
C GLY A 435 19.90 -6.13 -27.20
N LEU A 436 20.35 -5.19 -28.03
CA LEU A 436 20.17 -5.21 -29.48
C LEU A 436 20.85 -6.44 -30.11
N LEU A 437 22.11 -6.72 -29.77
CA LEU A 437 22.79 -7.97 -30.15
C LEU A 437 22.11 -9.22 -29.56
N GLY A 438 21.33 -9.09 -28.49
CA GLY A 438 20.50 -10.17 -27.96
C GLY A 438 19.38 -10.51 -28.93
N LEU A 439 18.57 -9.51 -29.27
CA LEU A 439 17.44 -9.61 -30.18
C LEU A 439 17.82 -10.20 -31.54
N TYR A 440 18.84 -9.66 -32.20
CA TYR A 440 19.24 -10.10 -33.55
C TYR A 440 19.88 -11.50 -33.59
N ARG A 441 20.19 -12.14 -32.46
CA ARG A 441 20.54 -13.59 -32.47
C ARG A 441 19.33 -14.47 -32.62
N ASP A 442 18.20 -14.01 -32.11
CA ASP A 442 16.96 -14.74 -32.06
C ASP A 442 16.17 -14.48 -33.34
N VAL A 443 16.11 -13.22 -33.80
CA VAL A 443 15.32 -12.80 -34.99
C VAL A 443 16.08 -12.86 -36.32
N GLY A 444 17.31 -12.32 -36.39
CA GLY A 444 18.00 -12.07 -37.68
C GLY A 444 19.51 -12.32 -37.59
N ALA A 445 19.88 -13.58 -37.40
CA ALA A 445 21.24 -13.95 -37.02
C ALA A 445 22.28 -13.80 -38.15
N ASP A 446 21.86 -13.74 -39.41
CA ASP A 446 22.77 -13.61 -40.55
C ASP A 446 23.42 -12.25 -40.65
N MET A 447 22.65 -11.18 -40.40
CA MET A 447 23.15 -9.80 -40.31
C MET A 447 24.26 -9.61 -39.25
N LEU A 448 24.35 -10.51 -38.27
CA LEU A 448 25.42 -10.52 -37.28
C LEU A 448 26.66 -11.25 -37.80
N LYS A 449 27.85 -10.67 -37.61
CA LYS A 449 29.13 -11.36 -37.90
C LYS A 449 29.25 -12.65 -37.09
N ARG A 450 29.89 -13.70 -37.64
CA ARG A 450 30.05 -15.04 -37.00
C ARG A 450 30.53 -15.00 -35.54
N ARG A 451 31.39 -14.03 -35.18
CA ARG A 451 31.90 -13.80 -33.81
C ARG A 451 30.80 -13.38 -32.80
N ASP A 452 29.69 -12.83 -33.31
CA ASP A 452 28.64 -12.16 -32.56
C ASP A 452 27.32 -12.95 -32.52
N ARG A 453 27.08 -13.87 -33.48
CA ARG A 453 25.96 -14.83 -33.49
C ARG A 453 25.88 -15.67 -32.20
N GLY A 454 27.01 -16.16 -31.70
CA GLY A 454 27.06 -17.04 -30.52
C GLY A 454 26.58 -18.47 -30.83
N LYS A 455 26.77 -19.41 -29.88
CA LYS A 455 26.70 -20.85 -30.20
C LYS A 455 25.34 -21.33 -30.73
N VAL A 456 24.22 -20.90 -30.13
CA VAL A 456 22.88 -21.39 -30.51
C VAL A 456 22.49 -20.90 -31.91
N ALA A 457 22.54 -19.59 -32.16
CA ALA A 457 22.22 -19.03 -33.48
C ALA A 457 23.15 -19.54 -34.58
N SER A 458 24.45 -19.74 -34.30
CA SER A 458 25.37 -20.35 -35.27
C SER A 458 25.09 -21.82 -35.57
N MET A 459 24.47 -22.58 -34.65
CA MET A 459 24.04 -23.97 -34.91
C MET A 459 22.73 -23.99 -35.70
N ALA A 460 21.73 -23.19 -35.31
CA ALA A 460 20.45 -23.09 -36.02
C ALA A 460 20.62 -22.67 -37.50
N LEU A 461 21.49 -21.68 -37.77
CA LEU A 461 21.83 -21.30 -39.15
C LEU A 461 22.60 -22.38 -39.91
N SER A 462 23.38 -23.21 -39.22
CA SER A 462 24.10 -24.33 -39.83
C SER A 462 23.19 -25.54 -40.08
N ALA A 463 22.00 -25.58 -39.46
CA ALA A 463 21.00 -26.63 -39.61
C ALA A 463 19.88 -26.25 -40.61
N GLY A 464 19.82 -24.99 -41.07
CA GLY A 464 18.78 -24.52 -42.00
C GLY A 464 17.41 -24.26 -41.35
N GLU A 465 17.28 -24.44 -40.03
CA GLU A 465 16.01 -24.38 -39.29
C GLU A 465 15.37 -22.98 -39.22
N LYS A 466 16.08 -21.91 -39.61
CA LYS A 466 15.57 -20.53 -39.54
C LYS A 466 15.14 -20.02 -40.92
N LYS A 467 13.83 -19.87 -41.09
CA LYS A 467 13.25 -19.09 -42.20
C LYS A 467 13.47 -17.59 -41.98
N GLU A 468 13.74 -16.87 -43.06
CA GLU A 468 13.72 -15.40 -43.08
C GLU A 468 12.27 -14.93 -42.96
N ILE A 469 11.99 -14.05 -42.00
CA ILE A 469 10.65 -13.47 -41.79
C ILE A 469 10.37 -12.50 -42.94
N ARG A 470 9.30 -12.73 -43.71
CA ARG A 470 8.89 -11.80 -44.78
C ARG A 470 8.02 -10.67 -44.23
N PHE A 471 8.08 -9.52 -44.89
CA PHE A 471 7.17 -8.42 -44.55
C PHE A 471 5.71 -8.85 -44.76
N GLY A 472 4.86 -8.61 -43.75
CA GLY A 472 3.46 -9.06 -43.75
C GLY A 472 3.22 -10.52 -43.37
N GLU A 473 4.26 -11.32 -43.08
CA GLU A 473 4.10 -12.70 -42.61
C GLU A 473 3.71 -12.71 -41.12
N GLU A 474 2.48 -13.12 -40.82
CA GLU A 474 1.97 -13.23 -39.46
C GLU A 474 2.09 -14.68 -38.93
N ALA A 475 2.62 -14.82 -37.72
CA ALA A 475 2.74 -16.13 -37.08
C ALA A 475 1.35 -16.68 -36.71
N VAL A 476 1.09 -17.94 -37.04
CA VAL A 476 -0.18 -18.61 -36.74
C VAL A 476 -0.45 -18.60 -35.23
N GLY A 477 -1.60 -18.06 -34.84
CA GLY A 477 -2.00 -17.93 -33.44
C GLY A 477 -2.27 -19.27 -32.76
N GLY A 478 -1.25 -19.87 -32.14
CA GLY A 478 -1.38 -21.08 -31.34
C GLY A 478 -1.78 -20.77 -29.88
N ILE A 479 -2.64 -21.61 -29.29
CA ILE A 479 -2.94 -21.54 -27.85
C ILE A 479 -1.68 -21.97 -27.07
N GLU A 480 -1.12 -21.05 -26.27
CA GLU A 480 0.13 -21.28 -25.54
C GLU A 480 0.07 -22.58 -24.70
N GLY A 481 1.02 -23.49 -24.91
CA GLY A 481 1.05 -24.79 -24.20
C GLY A 481 0.25 -25.92 -24.85
N LEU A 482 -0.43 -25.72 -26.00
CA LEU A 482 -0.97 -26.83 -26.79
C LEU A 482 0.09 -27.87 -27.16
N GLU A 483 1.29 -27.42 -27.52
CA GLU A 483 2.44 -28.28 -27.82
C GLU A 483 2.80 -29.20 -26.62
N LEU A 484 2.66 -28.68 -25.39
CA LEU A 484 2.89 -29.45 -24.16
C LEU A 484 1.75 -30.44 -23.90
N LEU A 485 0.49 -30.06 -24.17
CA LEU A 485 -0.65 -30.96 -24.06
C LEU A 485 -0.58 -32.09 -25.10
N ALA A 486 -0.18 -31.78 -26.34
CA ALA A 486 0.01 -32.77 -27.41
C ALA A 486 1.07 -33.81 -27.02
N LYS A 487 2.26 -33.35 -26.60
CA LYS A 487 3.35 -34.21 -26.11
C LYS A 487 2.95 -35.02 -24.87
N TRP A 488 2.15 -34.44 -23.97
CA TRP A 488 1.65 -35.15 -22.79
C TRP A 488 0.66 -36.27 -23.15
N LYS A 489 -0.32 -36.02 -24.04
CA LYS A 489 -1.25 -37.04 -24.52
C LYS A 489 -0.54 -38.17 -25.28
N GLU A 490 0.46 -37.84 -26.08
CA GLU A 490 1.30 -38.81 -26.79
C GLU A 490 2.14 -39.65 -25.82
N GLU A 491 2.75 -39.04 -24.80
CA GLU A 491 3.45 -39.76 -23.73
C GLU A 491 2.50 -40.66 -22.90
N GLU A 492 1.26 -40.25 -22.65
CA GLU A 492 0.29 -41.06 -21.92
C GLU A 492 -0.16 -42.26 -22.75
N ARG A 493 -0.54 -42.06 -24.02
CA ARG A 493 -0.87 -43.14 -24.96
C ARG A 493 0.27 -44.16 -25.05
N ARG A 494 1.51 -43.68 -25.16
CA ARG A 494 2.72 -44.51 -25.18
C ARG A 494 2.89 -45.33 -23.89
N LYS A 495 2.63 -44.75 -22.72
CA LYS A 495 2.68 -45.46 -21.43
C LYS A 495 1.58 -46.52 -21.32
N ARG A 496 0.33 -46.19 -21.66
CA ARG A 496 -0.80 -47.13 -21.64
C ARG A 496 -0.55 -48.37 -22.51
N ARG A 497 -0.06 -48.18 -23.74
CA ARG A 497 0.29 -49.31 -24.63
C ARG A 497 1.46 -50.16 -24.12
N ILE A 498 2.47 -49.56 -23.50
CA ILE A 498 3.55 -50.30 -22.84
C ILE A 498 3.02 -51.14 -21.66
N GLU A 499 2.07 -50.62 -20.90
CA GLU A 499 1.42 -51.36 -19.79
C GLU A 499 0.49 -52.48 -20.28
N GLN A 500 -0.15 -52.30 -21.44
CA GLN A 500 -0.95 -53.34 -22.12
C GLN A 500 -0.10 -54.35 -22.91
N GLY A 501 1.21 -54.10 -23.08
CA GLY A 501 2.14 -54.99 -23.78
C GLY A 501 2.15 -54.86 -25.31
N LEU A 502 1.56 -53.81 -25.88
CA LEU A 502 1.54 -53.54 -27.32
C LEU A 502 2.81 -52.80 -27.81
N PRO A 503 3.16 -52.88 -29.11
CA PRO A 503 4.26 -52.11 -29.68
C PRO A 503 4.09 -50.60 -29.53
N SER A 504 5.22 -49.89 -29.33
CA SER A 504 5.26 -48.46 -29.00
C SER A 504 4.76 -47.51 -30.12
N ASP A 505 4.47 -48.00 -31.32
CA ASP A 505 4.52 -47.22 -32.57
C ASP A 505 3.42 -47.58 -33.60
N GLY A 506 2.35 -48.26 -33.16
CA GLY A 506 1.17 -48.47 -34.01
C GLY A 506 0.29 -47.22 -34.13
N GLU A 507 -0.54 -47.14 -35.16
CA GLU A 507 -1.68 -46.22 -35.21
C GLU A 507 -2.95 -47.08 -35.29
N ASP A 508 -3.78 -47.03 -34.24
CA ASP A 508 -5.10 -47.67 -34.21
C ASP A 508 -6.11 -46.60 -33.75
N ASP A 509 -7.05 -46.23 -34.63
CA ASP A 509 -8.02 -45.16 -34.37
C ASP A 509 -9.05 -45.53 -33.27
N GLU A 510 -9.21 -46.81 -32.95
CA GLU A 510 -10.15 -47.29 -31.92
C GLU A 510 -9.79 -46.80 -30.51
N ASP A 511 -8.50 -46.67 -30.19
CA ASP A 511 -8.00 -46.12 -28.90
C ASP A 511 -8.50 -44.69 -28.64
N LEU A 512 -8.72 -43.90 -29.70
CA LEU A 512 -9.10 -42.48 -29.59
C LEU A 512 -10.57 -42.29 -29.19
N ALA A 513 -11.44 -43.20 -29.63
CA ALA A 513 -12.87 -43.14 -29.37
C ALA A 513 -13.20 -43.51 -27.92
N GLU A 514 -12.54 -44.53 -27.35
CA GLU A 514 -12.71 -44.89 -25.93
C GLU A 514 -12.19 -43.78 -24.99
N GLU A 515 -11.07 -43.13 -25.33
CA GLU A 515 -10.56 -41.99 -24.55
C GLU A 515 -11.52 -40.79 -24.56
N GLU A 516 -12.20 -40.55 -25.68
CA GLU A 516 -13.17 -39.47 -25.79
C GLU A 516 -14.44 -39.78 -24.97
N ALA A 517 -15.00 -40.99 -25.10
CA ALA A 517 -16.14 -41.44 -24.30
C ALA A 517 -15.86 -41.39 -22.78
N ALA A 518 -14.67 -41.84 -22.34
CA ALA A 518 -14.26 -41.76 -20.94
C ALA A 518 -14.07 -40.31 -20.44
N GLY A 519 -13.61 -39.40 -21.30
CA GLY A 519 -13.49 -37.98 -21.00
C GLY A 519 -14.84 -37.29 -20.77
N TRP A 520 -15.87 -37.67 -21.53
CA TRP A 520 -17.24 -37.19 -21.36
C TRP A 520 -17.96 -37.85 -20.18
N ALA A 521 -17.74 -39.15 -19.92
CA ALA A 521 -18.36 -39.86 -18.79
C ALA A 521 -17.96 -39.29 -17.41
N ASN A 522 -16.79 -38.65 -17.31
CA ASN A 522 -16.29 -38.02 -16.09
C ASN A 522 -16.88 -36.61 -15.83
N TRP A 523 -17.91 -36.21 -16.58
CA TRP A 523 -18.60 -34.92 -16.49
C TRP A 523 -19.86 -34.96 -15.59
N GLU A 524 -20.46 -36.14 -15.43
CA GLU A 524 -21.53 -36.39 -14.45
C GLU A 524 -20.93 -36.90 -13.12
N VAL A 525 -21.49 -36.43 -11.98
CA VAL A 525 -21.19 -36.77 -10.56
C VAL A 525 -20.37 -35.73 -9.78
N GLU A 526 -21.08 -34.72 -9.22
CA GLU A 526 -21.09 -34.32 -7.79
C GLU A 526 -21.87 -32.98 -7.61
N ASP A 527 -23.20 -33.01 -7.80
CA ASP A 527 -24.11 -32.01 -7.24
C ASP A 527 -25.02 -32.72 -6.22
N ASP A 528 -24.83 -32.41 -4.93
CA ASP A 528 -25.61 -32.95 -3.80
C ASP A 528 -26.11 -31.79 -2.90
N ASP A 529 -27.38 -31.46 -3.12
CA ASP A 529 -28.37 -30.79 -2.26
C ASP A 529 -28.24 -29.34 -1.71
N SER A 530 -29.25 -28.53 -2.11
CA SER A 530 -30.16 -27.73 -1.22
C SER A 530 -29.63 -26.44 -0.55
N ASP A 531 -30.30 -25.27 -0.52
CA ASP A 531 -31.58 -24.74 -1.06
C ASP A 531 -31.47 -23.19 -1.10
N ASP A 532 -32.18 -22.54 -2.04
CA ASP A 532 -32.72 -21.16 -1.98
C ASP A 532 -33.42 -20.88 -3.33
N SER A 533 -34.74 -21.05 -3.40
CA SER A 533 -35.53 -20.91 -4.63
C SER A 533 -35.87 -19.44 -4.95
N GLU A 534 -35.50 -18.97 -6.15
CA GLU A 534 -36.22 -17.89 -6.85
C GLU A 534 -36.45 -18.32 -8.30
N GLY A 535 -37.72 -18.28 -8.75
CA GLY A 535 -38.16 -18.93 -9.98
C GLY A 535 -37.68 -18.23 -11.25
N TRP A 536 -37.37 -19.02 -12.28
CA TRP A 536 -37.15 -18.51 -13.63
C TRP A 536 -38.47 -17.99 -14.19
N ILE A 537 -38.50 -16.72 -14.57
CA ILE A 537 -39.65 -16.10 -15.23
C ILE A 537 -39.73 -16.66 -16.65
N ASN A 538 -40.77 -17.45 -16.92
CA ASN A 538 -41.10 -17.91 -18.26
C ASN A 538 -41.47 -16.70 -19.12
N VAL A 539 -40.70 -16.42 -20.17
CA VAL A 539 -41.11 -15.48 -21.23
C VAL A 539 -41.59 -16.32 -22.40
N GLU A 540 -42.90 -16.43 -22.51
CA GLU A 540 -43.57 -17.07 -23.63
C GLU A 540 -43.20 -16.34 -24.93
N SER A 541 -42.78 -17.11 -25.94
CA SER A 541 -42.67 -16.63 -27.31
C SER A 541 -43.28 -17.68 -28.24
N ASP A 542 -44.60 -17.69 -28.27
CA ASP A 542 -45.36 -18.37 -29.33
C ASP A 542 -46.11 -17.30 -30.14
N ALA A 543 -45.72 -17.18 -31.41
CA ALA A 543 -46.32 -16.32 -32.41
C ALA A 543 -45.79 -16.77 -33.79
N GLU A 544 -46.57 -17.66 -34.39
CA GLU A 544 -46.36 -18.28 -35.70
C GLU A 544 -45.92 -17.30 -36.80
N ILE A 545 -44.93 -17.72 -37.61
CA ILE A 545 -44.84 -17.32 -39.02
C ILE A 545 -44.60 -18.61 -39.82
N GLU A 546 -45.69 -19.16 -40.37
CA GLU A 546 -45.65 -20.27 -41.34
C GLU A 546 -45.16 -19.80 -42.72
N LEU A 547 -44.58 -20.73 -43.49
CA LEU A 547 -44.50 -20.84 -44.97
C LEU A 547 -43.50 -21.98 -45.28
N SER A 548 -43.95 -23.25 -45.32
CA SER A 548 -44.36 -23.99 -46.55
C SER A 548 -43.23 -24.04 -47.60
N ASP A 549 -42.39 -25.08 -47.70
CA ASP A 549 -42.62 -26.51 -48.08
C ASP A 549 -42.69 -26.76 -49.61
N SER A 550 -41.90 -27.74 -50.09
CA SER A 550 -41.96 -28.43 -51.40
C SER A 550 -40.71 -29.31 -51.64
N ASP A 551 -40.88 -30.63 -51.59
CA ASP A 551 -40.31 -31.72 -52.44
C ASP A 551 -38.81 -31.82 -52.82
N ASP A 552 -38.21 -32.99 -53.07
CA ASP A 552 -38.40 -34.41 -52.66
C ASP A 552 -37.15 -35.21 -53.15
N ASP A 553 -37.09 -36.51 -52.81
CA ASP A 553 -36.34 -37.60 -53.45
C ASP A 553 -34.82 -37.84 -53.18
N ALA A 554 -34.49 -39.14 -53.11
CA ALA A 554 -33.16 -39.73 -52.85
C ALA A 554 -32.88 -40.89 -53.87
N PRO A 555 -31.91 -41.82 -53.69
CA PRO A 555 -30.52 -41.69 -53.22
C PRO A 555 -29.52 -41.76 -54.43
N PRO A 556 -29.00 -42.89 -54.99
CA PRO A 556 -28.70 -44.25 -54.50
C PRO A 556 -27.18 -44.50 -54.21
N SER A 557 -26.61 -45.66 -54.56
CA SER A 557 -25.36 -46.24 -54.00
C SER A 557 -24.43 -46.98 -55.01
N LYS A 558 -23.19 -47.31 -54.57
CA LYS A 558 -22.30 -48.48 -54.91
C LYS A 558 -21.22 -48.43 -56.04
N LYS A 559 -19.97 -48.56 -55.56
CA LYS A 559 -18.86 -49.50 -55.97
C LYS A 559 -18.40 -49.67 -57.44
N ALA A 560 -17.11 -49.41 -57.70
CA ALA A 560 -16.17 -50.23 -58.51
C ALA A 560 -14.69 -49.87 -58.16
N LYS A 561 -13.86 -50.80 -57.66
CA LYS A 561 -12.72 -51.51 -58.33
C LYS A 561 -11.68 -50.61 -59.03
N GLN A 562 -10.38 -50.51 -58.68
CA GLN A 562 -9.29 -51.43 -58.25
C GLN A 562 -8.28 -51.73 -59.39
N ALA A 563 -6.97 -51.85 -59.03
CA ALA A 563 -5.75 -52.13 -59.84
C ALA A 563 -5.04 -50.86 -60.42
N THR A 564 -3.71 -50.71 -60.38
CA THR A 564 -2.58 -51.57 -59.89
C THR A 564 -1.32 -50.71 -59.66
N ASP A 565 -0.42 -51.16 -58.75
CA ASP A 565 1.06 -51.03 -58.66
C ASP A 565 1.83 -49.86 -59.35
N GLU A 566 2.97 -49.35 -58.85
CA GLU A 566 3.96 -49.86 -57.88
C GLU A 566 4.84 -48.69 -57.36
N THR A 567 5.59 -48.86 -56.25
CA THR A 567 6.73 -48.01 -55.77
C THR A 567 6.43 -46.51 -55.42
N GLU A 568 7.03 -45.84 -54.43
CA GLU A 568 8.13 -46.11 -53.47
C GLU A 568 7.68 -45.72 -52.05
N LYS A 569 8.16 -46.43 -51.02
CA LYS A 569 8.11 -45.89 -49.65
C LYS A 569 9.13 -44.76 -49.51
N LYS A 570 8.66 -43.53 -49.39
CA LYS A 570 9.38 -42.49 -48.65
C LYS A 570 8.67 -42.29 -47.33
N GLU A 571 9.39 -42.61 -46.26
CA GLU A 571 9.03 -42.21 -44.91
C GLU A 571 9.06 -40.67 -44.88
N GLU A 572 7.88 -40.03 -44.92
CA GLU A 572 7.80 -38.64 -44.49
C GLU A 572 8.06 -38.62 -42.99
N GLU A 573 9.25 -38.17 -42.57
CA GLU A 573 9.48 -37.78 -41.19
C GLU A 573 8.39 -36.78 -40.80
N THR A 574 7.53 -37.17 -39.86
CA THR A 574 6.37 -36.38 -39.46
C THR A 574 6.83 -35.13 -38.73
N ASP A 575 6.95 -34.04 -39.48
CA ASP A 575 7.33 -32.71 -39.02
C ASP A 575 6.47 -32.32 -37.79
N PRO A 576 7.05 -32.16 -36.58
CA PRO A 576 6.31 -32.06 -35.33
C PRO A 576 5.39 -30.83 -35.27
N ASP A 577 5.67 -29.81 -36.09
CA ASP A 577 4.83 -28.62 -36.24
C ASP A 577 3.46 -28.89 -36.88
N LYS A 578 3.28 -30.03 -37.58
CA LYS A 578 1.98 -30.40 -38.19
C LYS A 578 1.03 -31.07 -37.21
N GLN A 579 1.52 -31.78 -36.18
CA GLN A 579 0.68 -32.58 -35.27
C GLN A 579 -0.13 -31.71 -34.29
N TRP A 580 0.49 -30.69 -33.67
CA TRP A 580 -0.23 -29.85 -32.70
C TRP A 580 -1.23 -28.90 -33.37
N ASN A 581 -0.96 -28.47 -34.61
CA ASN A 581 -1.89 -27.69 -35.43
C ASN A 581 -3.18 -28.48 -35.78
N LYS A 582 -3.10 -29.81 -35.97
CA LYS A 582 -4.29 -30.66 -36.08
C LYS A 582 -5.12 -30.62 -34.80
N LEU A 583 -4.50 -30.82 -33.63
CA LEU A 583 -5.19 -30.73 -32.32
C LEU A 583 -5.91 -29.38 -32.10
N ALA A 584 -5.37 -28.28 -32.61
CA ALA A 584 -5.99 -26.95 -32.52
C ALA A 584 -7.19 -26.74 -33.47
N THR A 585 -7.27 -27.51 -34.56
CA THR A 585 -8.22 -27.28 -35.66
C THR A 585 -9.25 -28.39 -35.83
N SER A 586 -9.00 -29.61 -35.34
CA SER A 586 -9.85 -30.78 -35.56
C SER A 586 -10.46 -31.39 -34.30
N ARG A 587 -10.10 -30.93 -33.09
CA ARG A 587 -10.59 -31.53 -31.83
C ARG A 587 -11.03 -30.47 -30.81
N ILE A 588 -12.19 -30.69 -30.19
CA ILE A 588 -12.71 -29.82 -29.13
C ILE A 588 -12.00 -30.17 -27.82
N LEU A 589 -11.44 -29.18 -27.13
CA LEU A 589 -10.78 -29.35 -25.83
C LEU A 589 -11.83 -29.55 -24.72
N THR A 590 -11.71 -30.66 -23.98
CA THR A 590 -12.59 -30.92 -22.82
C THR A 590 -12.24 -30.02 -21.61
N PRO A 591 -13.14 -29.82 -20.64
CA PRO A 591 -12.80 -29.11 -19.39
C PRO A 591 -11.63 -29.76 -18.63
N ALA A 592 -11.49 -31.09 -18.71
CA ALA A 592 -10.35 -31.83 -18.16
C ALA A 592 -9.05 -31.50 -18.91
N ASP A 593 -9.08 -31.40 -20.23
CA ASP A 593 -7.94 -30.95 -21.04
C ASP A 593 -7.53 -29.52 -20.70
N LEU A 594 -8.48 -28.61 -20.52
CA LEU A 594 -8.20 -27.22 -20.12
C LEU A 594 -7.60 -27.14 -18.71
N ALA A 595 -8.08 -27.96 -17.77
CA ALA A 595 -7.49 -28.08 -16.44
C ALA A 595 -6.06 -28.67 -16.50
N LYS A 596 -5.84 -29.70 -17.31
CA LYS A 596 -4.51 -30.31 -17.51
C LYS A 596 -3.55 -29.36 -18.22
N LEU A 597 -4.02 -28.61 -19.21
CA LEU A 597 -3.25 -27.59 -19.91
C LEU A 597 -2.88 -26.44 -18.96
N ALA A 598 -3.76 -26.04 -18.04
CA ALA A 598 -3.42 -25.11 -16.95
C ALA A 598 -2.38 -25.69 -15.98
N GLU A 599 -2.47 -26.97 -15.61
CA GLU A 599 -1.48 -27.67 -14.79
C GLU A 599 -0.10 -27.70 -15.49
N LEU A 600 -0.05 -28.11 -16.77
CA LEU A 600 1.17 -28.17 -17.58
C LEU A 600 1.79 -26.78 -17.78
N ARG A 601 0.98 -25.74 -18.00
CA ARG A 601 1.44 -24.33 -18.00
C ARG A 601 2.08 -23.96 -16.65
N SER A 602 1.46 -24.34 -15.53
CA SER A 602 1.99 -24.06 -14.19
C SER A 602 3.32 -24.78 -13.92
N GLN A 603 3.44 -26.04 -14.37
CA GLN A 603 4.66 -26.84 -14.26
C GLN A 603 5.77 -26.26 -15.15
N ALA A 604 5.46 -25.93 -16.41
CA ALA A 604 6.41 -25.29 -17.33
C ALA A 604 6.89 -23.93 -16.81
N ALA A 605 6.03 -23.13 -16.17
CA ALA A 605 6.41 -21.88 -15.52
C ALA A 605 7.32 -22.11 -14.29
N VAL A 606 7.05 -23.13 -13.47
CA VAL A 606 7.93 -23.51 -12.35
C VAL A 606 9.29 -24.02 -12.85
N ASP A 607 9.31 -24.85 -13.89
CA ASP A 607 10.54 -25.38 -14.48
C ASP A 607 11.35 -24.31 -15.22
N SER A 608 10.70 -23.34 -15.87
CA SER A 608 11.41 -22.18 -16.44
C SER A 608 11.96 -21.26 -15.34
N LEU A 609 11.25 -21.13 -14.21
CA LEU A 609 11.75 -20.43 -13.02
C LEU A 609 13.00 -21.11 -12.43
N LEU A 610 13.07 -22.45 -12.47
CA LEU A 610 14.23 -23.22 -12.03
C LEU A 610 15.39 -23.18 -13.05
N ASN A 611 15.08 -23.21 -14.35
CA ASN A 611 16.07 -23.39 -15.41
C ASN A 611 16.54 -22.06 -16.04
N SER A 612 17.73 -21.59 -15.63
CA SER A 612 18.28 -20.27 -16.03
C SER A 612 18.50 -20.04 -17.54
N ARG A 613 18.32 -21.08 -18.38
CA ARG A 613 18.38 -20.99 -19.85
C ARG A 613 17.05 -20.55 -20.47
N SER A 614 15.91 -21.07 -20.02
CA SER A 614 14.58 -20.77 -20.59
C SER A 614 14.13 -19.33 -20.28
N LYS A 615 14.54 -18.82 -19.11
CA LYS A 615 14.41 -17.42 -18.65
C LYS A 615 14.86 -16.31 -19.60
N ARG A 616 15.49 -16.62 -20.75
CA ARG A 616 15.90 -15.62 -21.74
C ARG A 616 14.91 -15.53 -22.90
N THR A 617 14.53 -16.67 -23.49
CA THR A 617 13.55 -16.73 -24.59
C THR A 617 12.17 -16.33 -24.09
N GLN A 618 11.75 -16.89 -22.94
CA GLN A 618 10.46 -16.56 -22.33
C GLN A 618 10.39 -15.08 -21.93
N LYS A 619 11.50 -14.45 -21.51
CA LYS A 619 11.54 -12.99 -21.25
C LYS A 619 11.44 -12.11 -22.49
N VAL A 620 11.78 -12.62 -23.67
CA VAL A 620 11.58 -11.89 -24.94
C VAL A 620 10.12 -12.03 -25.36
N GLN A 621 9.56 -13.24 -25.31
CA GLN A 621 8.14 -13.47 -25.63
C GLN A 621 7.18 -12.79 -24.64
N GLU A 622 7.44 -12.89 -23.33
CA GLU A 622 6.70 -12.16 -22.30
C GLU A 622 6.88 -10.64 -22.42
N ALA A 623 7.98 -10.14 -22.99
CA ALA A 623 8.10 -8.70 -23.27
C ALA A 623 7.19 -8.33 -24.43
N ILE A 624 7.29 -9.03 -25.56
CA ILE A 624 6.42 -8.85 -26.74
C ILE A 624 4.93 -8.90 -26.32
N ASN A 625 4.52 -9.91 -25.56
CA ASN A 625 3.13 -10.08 -25.13
C ASN A 625 2.70 -9.02 -24.09
N ARG A 626 3.57 -8.60 -23.14
CA ARG A 626 3.24 -7.50 -22.19
C ARG A 626 3.12 -6.14 -22.88
N HIS A 627 3.86 -5.91 -23.96
CA HIS A 627 3.92 -4.64 -24.67
C HIS A 627 2.70 -4.32 -25.56
N ILE A 628 1.76 -5.26 -25.71
CA ILE A 628 0.50 -5.03 -26.43
C ILE A 628 -0.46 -4.20 -25.56
N ASP A 629 -0.70 -4.64 -24.32
CA ASP A 629 -1.64 -3.97 -23.42
C ASP A 629 -0.98 -2.85 -22.59
N GLU A 630 0.26 -3.04 -22.10
CA GLU A 630 0.96 -2.05 -21.28
C GLU A 630 1.87 -1.12 -22.12
N PRO A 631 1.67 0.22 -22.06
CA PRO A 631 2.40 1.15 -22.91
C PRO A 631 3.88 1.29 -22.48
N LEU A 632 4.80 1.23 -23.47
CA LEU A 632 6.22 1.52 -23.25
C LEU A 632 6.40 2.93 -22.68
N THR A 633 7.06 3.04 -21.52
CA THR A 633 7.26 4.29 -20.81
C THR A 633 8.66 4.88 -21.06
N ALA A 634 8.77 6.22 -20.99
CA ALA A 634 10.07 6.90 -21.06
C ALA A 634 11.05 6.41 -19.97
N ALA A 635 10.52 6.04 -18.79
CA ALA A 635 11.30 5.52 -17.68
C ALA A 635 11.95 4.16 -17.97
N GLU A 636 11.37 3.31 -18.83
CA GLU A 636 11.97 2.04 -19.24
C GLU A 636 13.13 2.24 -20.22
N ILE A 637 13.01 3.20 -21.13
CA ILE A 637 14.09 3.62 -22.04
C ILE A 637 15.27 4.19 -21.24
N GLU A 638 15.00 4.99 -20.20
CA GLU A 638 16.00 5.63 -19.32
C GLU A 638 16.55 4.70 -18.20
N GLY A 639 15.78 3.71 -17.76
CA GLY A 639 16.05 2.93 -16.53
C GLY A 639 17.36 2.13 -16.56
N LEU A 640 17.85 1.77 -17.74
CA LEU A 640 19.17 1.13 -17.89
C LEU A 640 20.35 2.12 -17.76
N ALA A 641 20.11 3.42 -17.97
CA ALA A 641 21.10 4.48 -17.76
C ALA A 641 21.21 4.87 -16.28
N SER A 642 20.10 4.94 -15.53
CA SER A 642 20.12 5.22 -14.09
C SER A 642 20.89 4.14 -13.29
N LEU A 643 20.76 2.86 -13.68
CA LEU A 643 21.56 1.72 -13.19
C LEU A 643 23.07 1.79 -13.50
N SER A 644 23.53 2.85 -14.17
CA SER A 644 24.94 3.18 -14.38
C SER A 644 25.45 4.29 -13.44
N LYS A 645 24.58 5.22 -13.01
CA LYS A 645 24.92 6.32 -12.07
C LYS A 645 25.30 5.79 -10.68
N GLY A 646 24.68 4.70 -10.22
CA GLY A 646 24.89 4.09 -8.90
C GLY A 646 26.22 3.34 -8.68
N LYS A 647 27.35 3.81 -9.23
CA LYS A 647 28.68 3.24 -8.94
C LYS A 647 29.54 4.23 -8.16
N LEU A 648 29.48 4.12 -6.84
CA LEU A 648 30.53 4.55 -5.91
C LEU A 648 31.91 4.23 -6.50
N THR A 649 32.83 5.19 -6.48
CA THR A 649 34.23 5.07 -6.89
C THR A 649 34.94 3.96 -6.11
N ARG A 650 36.16 3.60 -6.53
CA ARG A 650 36.95 2.58 -5.80
C ARG A 650 37.24 3.03 -4.36
N GLU A 651 37.40 4.33 -4.16
CA GLU A 651 37.68 4.96 -2.87
C GLU A 651 36.43 5.03 -2.00
N GLU A 652 35.29 5.46 -2.53
CA GLU A 652 34.00 5.41 -1.80
C GLU A 652 33.60 3.98 -1.45
N LYS A 653 33.91 2.98 -2.27
CA LYS A 653 33.73 1.56 -1.92
C LYS A 653 34.65 1.08 -0.80
N ILE A 654 35.84 1.69 -0.68
CA ILE A 654 36.76 1.43 0.44
C ILE A 654 36.29 2.18 1.69
N ALA A 655 35.68 3.37 1.56
CA ALA A 655 35.04 4.11 2.64
C ALA A 655 33.84 3.35 3.21
N HIS A 656 32.88 2.94 2.37
CA HIS A 656 31.73 2.13 2.79
C HIS A 656 32.15 0.80 3.46
N ALA A 657 33.25 0.19 3.00
CA ALA A 657 33.83 -1.03 3.59
C ALA A 657 34.68 -0.78 4.86
N LYS A 658 34.91 0.49 5.22
CA LYS A 658 35.48 0.94 6.51
C LYS A 658 34.39 1.39 7.47
N GLU A 659 33.35 2.07 7.01
CA GLU A 659 32.17 2.42 7.82
C GLU A 659 31.42 1.17 8.32
N SER A 660 31.33 0.13 7.49
CA SER A 660 30.81 -1.19 7.89
C SER A 660 31.73 -1.98 8.87
N LYS A 661 32.64 -1.31 9.60
CA LYS A 661 33.59 -1.93 10.56
C LYS A 661 33.62 -1.24 11.92
N THR A 662 32.47 -0.85 12.45
CA THR A 662 32.28 -0.79 13.90
C THR A 662 31.85 -2.17 14.42
N ASP A 663 32.25 -2.50 15.65
CA ASP A 663 32.02 -3.75 16.39
C ASP A 663 32.42 -5.08 15.73
N ARG A 664 33.71 -5.38 15.88
CA ARG A 664 34.36 -6.65 15.52
C ARG A 664 33.99 -7.82 16.43
N ASP A 665 33.40 -7.58 17.60
CA ASP A 665 33.12 -8.61 18.61
C ASP A 665 31.80 -9.36 18.40
N GLU A 666 30.79 -8.76 17.76
CA GLU A 666 29.50 -9.43 17.52
C GLU A 666 29.57 -10.48 16.41
N PHE A 667 30.44 -10.26 15.40
CA PHE A 667 30.58 -11.13 14.23
C PHE A 667 31.72 -12.17 14.34
N LYS A 668 31.94 -12.70 15.55
CA LYS A 668 32.82 -13.86 15.75
C LYS A 668 32.34 -15.07 14.94
N SER A 669 33.22 -15.64 14.12
CA SER A 669 32.93 -16.82 13.29
C SER A 669 32.39 -18.00 14.11
N LYS A 670 31.62 -18.91 13.47
CA LYS A 670 31.08 -20.12 14.14
C LYS A 670 32.16 -20.99 14.80
N THR A 671 33.40 -20.93 14.33
CA THR A 671 34.58 -21.55 14.95
C THR A 671 35.08 -20.80 16.17
N ALA A 672 35.12 -19.45 16.14
CA ALA A 672 35.52 -18.62 17.27
C ALA A 672 34.52 -18.73 18.44
N ARG A 673 33.21 -18.54 18.20
CA ARG A 673 32.17 -18.71 19.24
C ARG A 673 32.16 -20.14 19.84
N LYS A 674 32.60 -21.14 19.08
CA LYS A 674 32.74 -22.54 19.53
C LYS A 674 34.06 -22.82 20.28
N LYS A 675 35.06 -21.94 20.19
CA LYS A 675 36.27 -21.96 21.00
C LYS A 675 36.00 -21.28 22.34
N GLU A 676 35.48 -20.06 22.29
CA GLU A 676 35.05 -19.25 23.43
C GLU A 676 34.06 -20.00 24.34
N ARG A 677 33.05 -20.67 23.76
CA ARG A 677 32.12 -21.52 24.54
C ARG A 677 32.76 -22.77 25.16
N LYS A 678 33.85 -23.30 24.58
CA LYS A 678 34.61 -24.41 25.21
C LYS A 678 35.53 -23.93 26.32
N GLU A 679 36.06 -22.72 26.19
CA GLU A 679 36.87 -22.04 27.20
C GLU A 679 35.98 -21.67 28.40
N ALA A 680 34.76 -21.17 28.16
CA ALA A 680 33.75 -20.89 29.19
C ALA A 680 33.17 -22.15 29.87
N ASP A 681 32.83 -23.21 29.10
CA ASP A 681 32.25 -24.45 29.68
C ASP A 681 33.28 -25.32 30.43
N GLY A 682 34.58 -25.00 30.37
CA GLY A 682 35.69 -25.67 31.08
C GLY A 682 35.97 -27.14 30.72
N LYS A 683 35.07 -27.84 30.02
CA LYS A 683 35.18 -29.26 29.65
C LYS A 683 34.47 -29.58 28.34
N SER A 684 35.00 -30.54 27.57
CA SER A 684 34.31 -31.02 26.36
C SER A 684 33.16 -31.97 26.71
N THR A 685 31.92 -31.55 26.51
CA THR A 685 30.74 -32.39 26.71
C THR A 685 30.81 -33.70 25.91
N THR A 686 30.40 -34.79 26.54
CA THR A 686 30.46 -36.14 25.96
C THR A 686 29.36 -36.35 24.92
N ASN A 687 29.55 -37.33 24.02
CA ASN A 687 28.51 -37.68 23.04
C ASN A 687 27.23 -38.23 23.70
N LYS A 688 27.30 -38.70 24.96
CA LYS A 688 26.15 -39.16 25.75
C LYS A 688 25.28 -37.98 26.22
N GLU A 689 25.89 -36.89 26.68
CA GLU A 689 25.19 -35.65 27.03
C GLU A 689 24.59 -34.96 25.79
N LYS A 690 25.36 -34.91 24.68
CA LYS A 690 24.88 -34.38 23.39
C LYS A 690 23.73 -35.18 22.79
N ALA A 691 23.54 -36.44 23.19
CA ALA A 691 22.36 -37.23 22.81
C ALA A 691 21.14 -36.93 23.71
N ARG A 692 21.36 -36.66 25.01
CA ARG A 692 20.29 -36.27 25.95
C ARG A 692 19.74 -34.86 25.69
N LYS A 693 20.58 -33.92 25.23
CA LYS A 693 20.16 -32.55 24.82
C LYS A 693 19.58 -32.45 23.39
N LYS A 694 19.19 -33.56 22.76
CA LYS A 694 18.49 -33.52 21.46
C LYS A 694 16.98 -33.53 21.65
N ASN A 695 16.30 -32.67 20.90
CA ASN A 695 14.85 -32.47 20.99
C ASN A 695 14.08 -33.78 20.71
N PHE A 696 13.02 -34.05 21.47
CA PHE A 696 12.34 -35.36 21.52
C PHE A 696 11.77 -35.80 20.16
N LEU A 697 11.21 -34.86 19.39
CA LEU A 697 10.73 -35.10 18.02
C LEU A 697 11.81 -35.66 17.08
N MET A 698 13.09 -35.31 17.30
CA MET A 698 14.21 -35.81 16.48
C MET A 698 14.73 -37.19 16.90
N THR A 699 14.31 -37.74 18.05
CA THR A 699 14.69 -39.10 18.46
C THR A 699 13.61 -40.13 18.11
N LEU A 700 12.35 -39.70 17.94
CA LEU A 700 11.19 -40.55 17.63
C LEU A 700 11.37 -41.41 16.36
N GLY A 701 11.89 -40.82 15.27
CA GLY A 701 12.13 -41.56 14.02
C GLY A 701 13.15 -42.70 14.15
N LYS A 702 14.14 -42.56 15.05
CA LYS A 702 15.13 -43.60 15.35
C LYS A 702 14.61 -44.68 16.32
N ALA A 703 13.51 -44.42 17.03
CA ALA A 703 12.80 -45.44 17.78
C ALA A 703 11.94 -46.30 16.84
N ARG A 704 11.12 -45.69 15.96
CA ARG A 704 10.28 -46.40 14.98
C ARG A 704 11.08 -47.33 14.06
N SER A 705 12.27 -46.92 13.60
CA SER A 705 13.16 -47.75 12.77
C SER A 705 13.62 -49.06 13.44
N LYS A 706 13.62 -49.16 14.78
CA LYS A 706 14.07 -50.38 15.47
C LYS A 706 13.07 -51.54 15.43
N ASN A 707 11.78 -51.26 15.25
CA ASN A 707 10.72 -52.28 15.20
C ASN A 707 10.52 -52.87 13.78
N LYS A 708 11.33 -52.49 12.79
CA LYS A 708 11.28 -53.01 11.40
C LYS A 708 12.63 -53.57 10.93
N ARG A 709 13.35 -54.32 11.78
CA ARG A 709 14.63 -54.96 11.43
C ARG A 709 14.42 -56.41 11.01
N SER A 710 15.12 -56.85 9.97
CA SER A 710 15.06 -58.23 9.50
C SER A 710 15.73 -59.19 10.49
N LEU A 711 15.31 -60.47 10.46
CA LEU A 711 15.86 -61.52 11.33
C LEU A 711 17.38 -61.73 11.15
N VAL A 712 17.94 -61.35 9.99
CA VAL A 712 19.37 -61.44 9.70
C VAL A 712 20.15 -60.34 10.45
N GLU A 713 19.65 -59.11 10.47
CA GLU A 713 20.26 -58.01 11.25
C GLU A 713 20.18 -58.26 12.76
N THR A 714 19.04 -58.76 13.26
CA THR A 714 18.89 -59.04 14.70
C THR A 714 19.84 -60.17 15.14
N ARG A 715 20.01 -61.22 14.34
CA ARG A 715 20.99 -62.29 14.58
C ARG A 715 22.43 -61.76 14.60
N ALA A 716 22.81 -60.88 13.68
CA ALA A 716 24.14 -60.28 13.64
C ALA A 716 24.43 -59.41 14.89
N VAL A 717 23.47 -58.58 15.30
CA VAL A 717 23.59 -57.73 16.50
C VAL A 717 23.64 -58.58 17.79
N LEU A 718 22.85 -59.65 17.88
CA LEU A 718 22.89 -60.58 19.02
C LEU A 718 24.24 -61.31 19.11
N LYS A 719 24.81 -61.75 17.99
CA LYS A 719 26.15 -62.38 17.95
C LYS A 719 27.22 -61.40 18.44
N ALA A 720 27.23 -60.17 17.92
CA ALA A 720 28.15 -59.12 18.35
C ALA A 720 27.97 -58.70 19.83
N HIS A 721 26.75 -58.81 20.37
CA HIS A 721 26.48 -58.60 21.79
C HIS A 721 27.02 -59.76 22.65
N HIS A 722 26.86 -61.00 22.20
CA HIS A 722 27.38 -62.19 22.86
C HIS A 722 28.91 -62.20 22.90
N ASP A 723 29.57 -61.80 21.81
CA ASP A 723 31.03 -61.69 21.73
C ASP A 723 31.58 -60.56 22.62
N ARG A 724 30.81 -59.49 22.85
CA ARG A 724 31.14 -58.47 23.88
C ARG A 724 30.93 -58.99 25.30
N LYS A 725 29.92 -59.82 25.54
CA LYS A 725 29.68 -60.45 26.84
C LYS A 725 30.79 -61.46 27.18
N LYS A 726 31.24 -62.26 26.20
CA LYS A 726 32.41 -63.16 26.32
C LYS A 726 33.73 -62.42 26.59
N ARG A 727 33.88 -61.17 26.14
CA ARG A 727 35.07 -60.33 26.38
C ARG A 727 35.06 -59.55 27.71
N GLY A 728 34.21 -59.93 28.67
CA GLY A 728 34.46 -59.67 30.10
C GLY A 728 34.47 -58.20 30.56
N GLY A 729 33.88 -57.26 29.81
CA GLY A 729 33.37 -55.98 30.33
C GLY A 729 34.33 -54.96 30.98
N ARG A 730 35.62 -55.26 31.17
CA ARG A 730 36.54 -54.43 31.98
C ARG A 730 37.77 -54.00 31.17
N ARG A 731 37.83 -52.71 30.80
CA ARG A 731 39.07 -52.08 30.31
C ARG A 731 40.03 -51.89 31.48
N GLY A 732 40.95 -52.81 31.66
CA GLY A 732 42.11 -52.63 32.54
C GLY A 732 43.07 -51.60 31.95
N ASN A 733 43.51 -50.65 32.78
CA ASN A 733 44.55 -49.69 32.44
C ASN A 733 45.80 -50.05 33.25
N THR A 734 46.76 -50.73 32.63
CA THR A 734 48.07 -51.04 33.25
C THR A 734 49.18 -50.80 32.26
N VAL A 735 50.05 -49.86 32.63
CA VAL A 735 51.33 -49.56 31.97
C VAL A 735 52.38 -50.52 32.50
N ALA A 736 53.13 -51.19 31.62
CA ALA A 736 54.56 -51.54 31.79
C ALA A 736 55.09 -52.36 30.59
N GLY A 737 56.34 -52.11 30.20
CA GLY A 737 57.18 -53.16 29.61
C GLY A 737 57.04 -53.49 28.12
N LYS A 738 57.34 -52.53 27.22
CA LYS A 738 58.08 -52.81 25.97
C LYS A 738 58.68 -51.53 25.37
N LEU A 739 59.89 -51.22 25.83
CA LEU A 739 60.84 -50.35 25.12
C LEU A 739 61.43 -51.11 23.91
N ASN A 740 62.08 -50.35 23.02
CA ASN A 740 62.93 -50.82 21.91
C ASN A 740 62.23 -51.28 20.61
N GLN A 741 61.60 -50.31 19.94
CA GLN A 741 62.13 -49.91 18.62
C GLN A 741 62.25 -48.39 18.60
N ALA A 742 63.47 -47.89 18.38
CA ALA A 742 63.78 -46.47 18.46
C ALA A 742 63.21 -45.69 17.26
N MET A 743 62.71 -44.48 17.49
CA MET A 743 62.73 -43.47 16.43
C MET A 743 64.13 -42.88 16.37
N GLU A 744 64.86 -43.25 15.33
CA GLU A 744 66.18 -42.71 15.01
C GLU A 744 66.03 -41.25 14.53
N PHE A 745 66.62 -40.30 15.26
CA PHE A 745 66.66 -38.89 14.84
C PHE A 745 67.80 -38.69 13.82
N CYS A 746 67.48 -38.70 12.52
CA CYS A 746 68.46 -38.36 11.50
C CYS A 746 68.79 -36.86 11.52
N PHE A 747 69.93 -36.47 12.09
CA PHE A 747 70.51 -35.15 11.88
C PHE A 747 71.05 -35.02 10.45
N ILE A 748 70.72 -33.91 9.80
CA ILE A 748 71.21 -33.58 8.45
C ILE A 748 72.28 -32.49 8.59
N ASN A 749 73.55 -32.84 8.38
CA ASN A 749 74.62 -31.87 8.23
C ASN A 749 74.63 -31.33 6.78
N ASN A 750 74.70 -30.00 6.62
CA ASN A 750 74.45 -29.32 5.34
C ASN A 750 75.55 -29.47 4.27
N ASN A 751 76.67 -30.16 4.55
CA ASN A 751 77.87 -30.13 3.69
C ASN A 751 78.16 -31.46 2.94
N ALA A 752 77.17 -32.35 2.77
CA ALA A 752 77.32 -33.55 1.93
C ALA A 752 76.01 -33.88 1.16
N PRO A 753 76.09 -34.43 -0.07
CA PRO A 753 74.90 -34.75 -0.86
C PRO A 753 74.11 -35.95 -0.29
N LEU A 754 72.83 -35.74 0.04
CA LEU A 754 71.99 -36.78 0.66
C LEU A 754 71.57 -37.90 -0.32
N ASP A 755 71.65 -39.13 0.18
CA ASP A 755 71.18 -40.34 -0.50
C ASP A 755 69.67 -40.30 -0.85
N ARG A 756 69.34 -40.98 -1.96
CA ARG A 756 68.03 -41.00 -2.61
C ARG A 756 66.94 -41.61 -1.74
N ARG A 757 67.29 -42.49 -0.78
CA ARG A 757 66.35 -43.10 0.19
C ARG A 757 65.97 -42.10 1.29
N LEU A 758 66.94 -41.39 1.86
CA LEU A 758 66.72 -40.31 2.83
C LEU A 758 65.93 -39.15 2.22
N GLN A 759 66.23 -38.74 0.98
CA GLN A 759 65.40 -37.73 0.29
C GLN A 759 63.93 -38.14 0.15
N LYS A 760 63.63 -39.43 -0.11
CA LYS A 760 62.25 -39.93 -0.16
C LYS A 760 61.58 -39.88 1.22
N LEU A 761 62.29 -40.20 2.30
CA LEU A 761 61.75 -40.17 3.67
C LEU A 761 61.45 -38.74 4.12
N VAL A 762 62.36 -37.80 3.88
CA VAL A 762 62.17 -36.36 4.15
C VAL A 762 61.00 -35.81 3.35
N ARG A 763 60.88 -36.14 2.04
CA ARG A 763 59.72 -35.75 1.23
C ARG A 763 58.41 -36.35 1.75
N HIS A 764 58.38 -37.62 2.18
CA HIS A 764 57.19 -38.26 2.73
C HIS A 764 56.70 -37.59 4.03
N HIS A 765 57.62 -37.24 4.94
CA HIS A 765 57.26 -36.52 6.17
C HIS A 765 56.87 -35.06 5.91
N ALA A 766 57.59 -34.34 5.05
CA ALA A 766 57.26 -32.95 4.68
C ALA A 766 55.90 -32.83 3.96
N MET A 767 55.52 -33.84 3.17
CA MET A 767 54.23 -33.86 2.45
C MET A 767 53.02 -34.15 3.36
N LYS A 768 53.19 -34.81 4.51
CA LYS A 768 52.08 -35.03 5.47
C LYS A 768 51.61 -33.75 6.17
N GLY A 769 52.45 -32.72 6.26
CA GLY A 769 52.13 -31.46 6.95
C GLY A 769 51.65 -30.30 6.07
N LYS A 770 51.69 -30.42 4.73
CA LYS A 770 51.47 -29.27 3.81
C LYS A 770 50.29 -29.40 2.83
N ASN A 771 49.41 -30.39 3.02
CA ASN A 771 48.19 -30.55 2.21
C ASN A 771 46.94 -29.83 2.77
N THR A 772 47.13 -28.76 3.56
CA THR A 772 46.03 -27.87 4.03
C THR A 772 46.27 -26.41 3.66
N GLY A 773 46.80 -26.13 2.47
CA GLY A 773 47.10 -24.75 2.08
C GLY A 773 47.58 -24.51 0.65
N LYS A 774 46.71 -24.68 -0.35
CA LYS A 774 46.54 -23.80 -1.54
C LYS A 774 45.61 -24.47 -2.56
N ILE A 775 44.47 -23.83 -2.87
CA ILE A 775 43.66 -24.13 -4.05
C ILE A 775 43.73 -22.93 -5.00
N ILE A 776 44.14 -23.20 -6.24
CA ILE A 776 44.14 -22.29 -7.37
C ILE A 776 42.69 -21.88 -7.67
N ARG A 777 42.43 -20.59 -7.98
CA ARG A 777 41.06 -20.08 -8.20
C ARG A 777 40.58 -20.26 -9.65
N PRO A 778 39.57 -21.09 -9.94
CA PRO A 778 38.83 -21.01 -11.20
C PRO A 778 37.83 -19.86 -11.11
N ARG A 779 37.71 -19.05 -12.17
CA ARG A 779 36.61 -18.08 -12.31
C ARG A 779 35.39 -18.77 -12.91
N GLY A 780 34.22 -18.62 -12.28
CA GLY A 780 32.98 -18.52 -13.05
C GLY A 780 32.01 -19.72 -13.09
N LEU A 781 31.93 -20.56 -12.05
CA LEU A 781 30.67 -21.28 -11.77
C LEU A 781 29.98 -20.68 -10.54
N LYS A 782 28.70 -20.35 -10.70
CA LYS A 782 27.86 -19.71 -9.68
C LYS A 782 27.45 -20.76 -8.64
N ARG A 783 27.57 -20.40 -7.36
CA ARG A 783 27.02 -21.19 -6.25
C ARG A 783 25.51 -21.33 -6.41
N GLN A 784 25.03 -22.56 -6.48
CA GLN A 784 23.76 -22.91 -5.85
C GLN A 784 23.92 -22.65 -4.34
N GLN A 785 23.04 -21.83 -3.76
CA GLN A 785 22.82 -21.85 -2.32
C GLN A 785 21.65 -22.80 -2.07
N HIS A 786 21.91 -23.89 -1.36
CA HIS A 786 20.85 -24.55 -0.60
C HIS A 786 20.35 -23.55 0.44
N LYS A 787 19.19 -22.93 0.19
CA LYS A 787 18.45 -22.22 1.22
C LYS A 787 17.87 -23.27 2.16
N ASN A 788 18.26 -23.19 3.44
CA ASN A 788 17.42 -23.73 4.50
C ASN A 788 16.44 -22.61 4.86
N ASP A 789 15.37 -22.49 4.08
CA ASP A 789 14.31 -21.53 4.37
C ASP A 789 13.47 -22.07 5.54
N VAL A 790 13.92 -21.74 6.75
CA VAL A 790 13.07 -21.66 7.94
C VAL A 790 12.85 -20.17 8.18
N GLU A 791 11.66 -19.70 7.79
CA GLU A 791 11.02 -18.44 8.18
C GLU A 791 11.97 -17.25 8.44
N LEU A 792 12.49 -16.66 7.36
CA LEU A 792 12.96 -15.27 7.34
C LEU A 792 12.25 -14.48 6.23
N ASP A 793 10.95 -14.72 6.08
CA ASP A 793 10.12 -14.26 4.95
C ASP A 793 9.23 -13.07 5.35
N ARG A 794 9.76 -12.15 6.16
CA ARG A 794 9.03 -10.95 6.67
C ARG A 794 9.86 -9.66 6.74
N LEU A 795 11.06 -9.59 6.17
CA LEU A 795 11.94 -8.41 6.28
C LEU A 795 12.61 -7.94 4.96
N THR A 796 12.18 -8.45 3.80
CA THR A 796 12.57 -7.90 2.49
C THR A 796 11.41 -7.76 1.50
N THR A 797 10.17 -7.85 1.96
CA THR A 797 9.06 -7.18 1.28
C THR A 797 9.37 -5.68 1.31
N GLU A 798 9.09 -4.95 0.23
CA GLU A 798 8.88 -3.51 0.40
C GLU A 798 7.76 -3.32 1.45
N PRO A 799 7.85 -2.31 2.33
CA PRO A 799 6.81 -2.14 3.32
C PRO A 799 5.49 -1.81 2.61
N ASN A 800 4.49 -2.69 2.71
CA ASN A 800 3.11 -2.39 2.35
C ASN A 800 2.53 -1.35 3.34
N PHE A 801 3.08 -0.13 3.34
CA PHE A 801 2.62 1.02 4.09
C PHE A 801 1.95 2.03 3.16
N LEU A 802 0.82 1.60 2.60
CA LEU A 802 -0.28 2.50 2.28
C LEU A 802 -1.53 1.96 2.95
N PRO A 803 -1.83 2.39 4.19
CA PRO A 803 -3.21 2.39 4.67
C PRO A 803 -4.03 3.28 3.72
N ASN A 804 -5.21 2.81 3.33
CA ASN A 804 -6.14 3.53 2.44
C ASN A 804 -6.28 5.01 2.87
N SER A 805 -5.70 5.93 2.10
CA SER A 805 -5.89 7.37 2.33
C SER A 805 -7.33 7.73 1.94
N PRO A 806 -8.17 8.22 2.86
CA PRO A 806 -9.55 8.58 2.52
C PRO A 806 -9.65 9.85 1.65
N PHE A 807 -8.52 10.45 1.26
CA PHE A 807 -8.45 11.58 0.35
C PHE A 807 -7.43 11.36 -0.78
N PRO A 808 -7.78 11.64 -2.05
CA PRO A 808 -6.79 11.83 -3.10
C PRO A 808 -6.00 13.11 -2.80
N GLY A 809 -4.68 13.03 -2.82
CA GLY A 809 -3.76 14.12 -2.42
C GLY A 809 -3.73 15.35 -3.35
N THR A 810 -4.82 15.66 -4.05
CA THR A 810 -4.97 16.79 -4.98
C THR A 810 -5.04 18.17 -4.32
N GLU A 811 -5.27 18.24 -3.00
CA GLU A 811 -5.15 19.51 -2.27
C GLU A 811 -3.69 19.88 -1.98
N LEU A 812 -2.79 18.89 -1.95
CA LEU A 812 -1.35 19.10 -1.74
C LEU A 812 -0.58 19.44 -3.02
N THR A 813 -1.17 19.20 -4.20
CA THR A 813 -0.57 19.61 -5.49
C THR A 813 -0.45 21.13 -5.69
N TYR A 814 -1.09 21.93 -4.83
CA TYR A 814 -0.95 23.39 -4.83
C TYR A 814 0.26 23.88 -4.02
N PHE A 815 0.75 23.08 -3.07
CA PHE A 815 1.99 23.38 -2.37
C PHE A 815 3.14 22.83 -3.21
N SER A 816 3.84 23.74 -3.89
CA SER A 816 5.16 23.47 -4.45
C SER A 816 6.21 23.97 -3.44
N PRO A 817 6.61 23.16 -2.44
CA PRO A 817 7.80 23.50 -1.66
C PRO A 817 8.99 23.64 -2.60
N SER A 818 10.05 24.30 -2.13
CA SER A 818 11.31 24.54 -2.87
C SER A 818 12.11 23.29 -3.26
N LEU A 819 11.49 22.11 -3.14
CA LEU A 819 11.99 20.75 -3.41
C LEU A 819 11.44 20.12 -4.71
N GLY A 820 10.44 20.73 -5.37
CA GLY A 820 9.83 20.19 -6.58
C GLY A 820 8.66 19.23 -6.34
N PRO A 821 8.27 18.40 -7.32
CA PRO A 821 7.05 17.60 -7.25
C PRO A 821 7.11 16.50 -6.18
N LEU A 822 6.21 16.58 -5.20
CA LEU A 822 6.14 15.64 -4.07
C LEU A 822 5.79 14.22 -4.53
N THR A 823 6.57 13.24 -4.07
CA THR A 823 6.33 11.80 -4.29
C THR A 823 5.08 11.31 -3.53
N PRO A 824 4.44 10.20 -3.93
CA PRO A 824 3.27 9.66 -3.24
C PRO A 824 3.49 9.42 -1.74
N SER A 825 4.63 8.83 -1.37
CA SER A 825 4.96 8.56 0.04
C SER A 825 5.07 9.85 0.87
N VAL A 826 5.69 10.89 0.32
CA VAL A 826 5.78 12.19 1.00
C VAL A 826 4.42 12.87 1.13
N ARG A 827 3.52 12.73 0.14
CA ARG A 827 2.13 13.23 0.27
C ARG A 827 1.36 12.47 1.35
N TYR A 828 1.55 11.16 1.45
CA TYR A 828 0.96 10.34 2.51
C TYR A 828 1.44 10.79 3.90
N LEU A 829 2.75 10.95 4.10
CA LEU A 829 3.29 11.48 5.36
C LEU A 829 2.78 12.89 5.68
N PHE A 830 2.67 13.76 4.69
CA PHE A 830 2.14 15.11 4.87
C PHE A 830 0.66 15.10 5.26
N TYR A 831 -0.14 14.22 4.67
CA TYR A 831 -1.54 14.00 5.06
C TYR A 831 -1.67 13.44 6.49
N GLU A 832 -0.93 12.38 6.81
CA GLU A 832 -0.92 11.76 8.14
C GLU A 832 -0.50 12.74 9.25
N PHE A 833 0.47 13.62 8.98
CA PHE A 833 0.85 14.70 9.88
C PHE A 833 -0.34 15.60 10.23
N HIS A 834 -1.03 16.09 9.21
CA HIS A 834 -2.14 17.05 9.36
C HIS A 834 -3.47 16.44 9.78
N TYR A 835 -3.67 15.13 9.63
CA TYR A 835 -4.93 14.48 9.98
C TYR A 835 -4.80 13.59 11.22
N GLU A 836 -4.13 12.44 11.14
CA GLU A 836 -4.09 11.47 12.24
C GLU A 836 -3.14 11.86 13.37
N VAL A 837 -1.94 12.37 13.06
CA VAL A 837 -1.00 12.86 14.08
C VAL A 837 -1.59 14.11 14.75
N SER A 838 -2.10 15.08 13.99
CA SER A 838 -2.84 16.24 14.50
C SER A 838 -3.99 15.84 15.45
N LYS A 839 -4.92 14.99 15.02
CA LYS A 839 -6.05 14.48 15.81
C LYS A 839 -5.61 13.73 17.08
N LYS A 840 -4.39 13.21 17.13
CA LYS A 840 -3.74 12.60 18.30
C LYS A 840 -2.99 13.60 19.21
N LEU A 841 -2.49 14.72 18.71
CA LEU A 841 -1.92 15.79 19.54
C LEU A 841 -2.98 16.78 20.07
N TYR A 842 -4.06 17.00 19.32
CA TYR A 842 -5.09 18.02 19.60
C TYR A 842 -6.48 17.37 19.71
N PRO A 843 -6.92 16.98 20.92
CA PRO A 843 -8.19 16.29 21.10
C PRO A 843 -9.37 17.23 20.89
N ARG A 844 -10.34 16.84 20.04
CA ARG A 844 -11.60 17.58 19.82
C ARG A 844 -12.44 17.82 21.08
N VAL A 845 -12.15 17.09 22.16
CA VAL A 845 -12.76 17.28 23.49
C VAL A 845 -12.44 18.68 24.03
N PHE A 846 -11.26 19.23 23.74
CA PHE A 846 -10.81 20.56 24.18
C PHE A 846 -10.66 21.55 23.02
N CYS A 847 -10.16 21.07 21.88
CA CYS A 847 -9.76 21.90 20.75
C CYS A 847 -10.86 22.07 19.69
N ARG A 848 -10.99 23.29 19.16
CA ARG A 848 -11.60 23.54 17.85
C ARG A 848 -10.82 22.80 16.77
N GLN A 849 -11.47 22.52 15.63
CA GLN A 849 -10.77 21.95 14.47
C GLN A 849 -9.64 22.89 14.02
N SER A 850 -8.41 22.39 14.01
CA SER A 850 -7.22 23.18 13.73
C SER A 850 -7.12 23.55 12.24
N LYS A 851 -6.75 24.80 11.98
CA LYS A 851 -6.37 25.29 10.65
C LYS A 851 -4.85 25.28 10.49
N GLU A 852 -4.24 24.10 10.50
CA GLU A 852 -2.78 23.99 10.58
C GLU A 852 -2.03 24.58 9.37
N ILE A 853 -2.72 24.69 8.22
CA ILE A 853 -2.22 25.33 7.00
C ILE A 853 -1.98 26.85 7.21
N GLU A 854 -2.67 27.47 8.17
CA GLU A 854 -2.50 28.89 8.54
C GLU A 854 -1.47 29.09 9.68
N SER A 855 -0.69 28.07 10.05
CA SER A 855 0.28 28.13 11.18
C SER A 855 1.69 28.57 10.74
N SER A 856 2.41 29.28 11.62
CA SER A 856 3.79 29.71 11.31
C SER A 856 4.75 28.51 11.17
N TRP A 857 4.43 27.38 11.82
CA TRP A 857 5.13 26.12 11.63
C TRP A 857 4.97 25.57 10.21
N PHE A 858 3.77 25.66 9.63
CA PHE A 858 3.50 25.19 8.27
C PHE A 858 4.27 26.03 7.24
N GLU A 859 4.29 27.36 7.41
CA GLU A 859 5.11 28.25 6.58
C GLU A 859 6.61 27.90 6.64
N LEU A 860 7.13 27.60 7.84
CA LEU A 860 8.51 27.13 8.05
C LEU A 860 8.80 25.78 7.36
N VAL A 861 7.85 24.83 7.42
CA VAL A 861 7.96 23.51 6.80
C VAL A 861 7.93 23.59 5.27
N ILE A 862 7.08 24.43 4.67
CA ILE A 862 7.00 24.61 3.21
C ILE A 862 8.14 25.48 2.68
N GLY A 863 8.56 26.51 3.44
CA GLY A 863 9.58 27.47 3.02
C GLY A 863 11.01 26.92 3.07
N SER A 864 11.33 25.99 3.98
CA SER A 864 12.70 25.49 4.17
C SER A 864 12.84 23.99 3.85
N PRO A 865 13.65 23.61 2.85
CA PRO A 865 13.92 22.21 2.51
C PRO A 865 14.47 21.36 3.66
N SER A 866 15.34 21.92 4.50
CA SER A 866 15.93 21.23 5.65
C SER A 866 14.88 20.95 6.72
N VAL A 867 13.99 21.90 7.01
CA VAL A 867 12.84 21.72 7.92
C VAL A 867 11.83 20.72 7.35
N PHE A 868 11.52 20.80 6.05
CA PHE A 868 10.59 19.88 5.38
C PHE A 868 11.01 18.41 5.56
N HIS A 869 12.25 18.08 5.22
CA HIS A 869 12.76 16.71 5.35
C HIS A 869 12.78 16.26 6.82
N CYS A 870 13.10 17.14 7.78
CA CYS A 870 13.03 16.83 9.20
C CYS A 870 11.59 16.55 9.68
N ALA A 871 10.60 17.34 9.24
CA ALA A 871 9.20 17.14 9.58
C ALA A 871 8.67 15.79 9.06
N MET A 872 9.05 15.39 7.83
CA MET A 872 8.68 14.08 7.28
C MET A 872 9.34 12.92 8.04
N ALA A 873 10.61 13.03 8.42
CA ALA A 873 11.29 12.03 9.24
C ALA A 873 10.62 11.83 10.61
N VAL A 874 10.37 12.93 11.34
CA VAL A 874 9.66 12.92 12.63
C VAL A 874 8.26 12.32 12.49
N THR A 875 7.52 12.69 11.44
CA THR A 875 6.18 12.14 11.17
C THR A 875 6.23 10.63 10.95
N ARG A 876 7.13 10.15 10.09
CA ARG A 876 7.29 8.72 9.81
C ARG A 876 7.67 7.93 11.06
N ALA A 877 8.53 8.49 11.91
CA ALA A 877 8.91 7.91 13.20
C ALA A 877 7.72 7.80 14.16
N ARG A 878 6.90 8.86 14.27
CA ARG A 878 5.70 8.87 15.12
C ARG A 878 4.63 7.89 14.64
N ILE A 879 4.42 7.77 13.32
CA ILE A 879 3.54 6.75 12.73
C ILE A 879 4.04 5.33 13.07
N SER A 880 5.34 5.05 12.93
CA SER A 880 5.93 3.76 13.32
C SER A 880 5.65 3.44 14.79
N GLN A 881 5.84 4.41 15.69
CA GLN A 881 5.57 4.26 17.12
C GLN A 881 4.09 3.92 17.38
N TYR A 882 3.15 4.65 16.77
CA TYR A 882 1.71 4.39 16.90
C TYR A 882 1.27 3.02 16.38
N GLN A 883 1.98 2.48 15.39
CA GLN A 883 1.76 1.16 14.81
C GLN A 883 2.55 0.04 15.54
N GLY A 884 3.36 0.37 16.54
CA GLY A 884 4.14 -0.59 17.32
C GLY A 884 5.45 -1.06 16.68
N TYR A 885 5.94 -0.38 15.64
CA TYR A 885 7.23 -0.64 15.01
C TYR A 885 8.35 0.22 15.61
N ASN A 886 9.57 -0.32 15.68
CA ASN A 886 10.75 0.45 16.08
C ASN A 886 10.94 1.67 15.16
N ALA A 887 11.30 2.82 15.73
CA ALA A 887 11.33 4.12 15.04
C ALA A 887 12.26 4.19 13.80
N GLN A 888 13.23 3.28 13.68
CA GLN A 888 14.26 3.23 12.64
C GLN A 888 13.74 2.73 11.27
N SER A 889 12.70 3.36 10.74
CA SER A 889 12.24 3.12 9.36
C SER A 889 13.26 3.65 8.34
N LEU A 890 13.47 2.90 7.26
CA LEU A 890 14.47 3.22 6.23
C LEU A 890 14.16 4.55 5.51
N GLU A 891 12.87 4.86 5.37
CA GLU A 891 12.36 6.13 4.84
C GLU A 891 12.61 7.31 5.79
N SER A 892 12.34 7.16 7.08
CA SER A 892 12.66 8.21 8.06
C SER A 892 14.15 8.53 8.07
N ASN A 893 15.00 7.51 8.04
CA ASN A 893 16.45 7.68 7.94
C ASN A 893 16.87 8.39 6.65
N ALA A 894 16.23 8.13 5.51
CA ALA A 894 16.51 8.82 4.26
C ALA A 894 16.17 10.33 4.33
N HIS A 895 14.99 10.67 4.87
CA HIS A 895 14.60 12.05 5.12
C HIS A 895 15.51 12.74 6.14
N PHE A 896 15.87 12.07 7.23
CA PHE A 896 16.76 12.57 8.28
C PHE A 896 18.16 12.89 7.75
N LEU A 897 18.76 11.99 6.96
CA LEU A 897 20.06 12.22 6.31
C LEU A 897 20.01 13.39 5.31
N GLN A 898 18.89 13.56 4.59
CA GLN A 898 18.74 14.68 3.66
C GLN A 898 18.59 16.01 4.41
N ALA A 899 17.85 16.06 5.51
CA ALA A 899 17.74 17.23 6.37
C ALA A 899 19.11 17.66 6.94
N LEU A 900 19.92 16.70 7.42
CA LEU A 900 21.27 16.97 7.93
C LEU A 900 22.24 17.49 6.86
N ARG A 901 22.15 16.98 5.62
CA ARG A 901 22.94 17.50 4.49
C ARG A 901 22.57 18.95 4.17
N LEU A 902 21.27 19.25 4.09
CA LEU A 902 20.78 20.59 3.80
C LEU A 902 21.14 21.57 4.93
N LEU A 903 20.95 21.19 6.20
CA LEU A 903 21.36 22.00 7.35
C LEU A 903 22.87 22.31 7.33
N ARG A 904 23.72 21.36 6.95
CA ARG A 904 25.17 21.61 6.86
C ARG A 904 25.48 22.71 5.85
N ASN A 905 24.88 22.64 4.66
CA ASN A 905 25.04 23.67 3.63
C ASN A 905 24.51 25.03 4.10
N ASP A 906 23.35 25.05 4.78
CA ASP A 906 22.76 26.26 5.36
C ASP A 906 23.72 26.92 6.38
N LEU A 907 24.31 26.13 7.28
CA LEU A 907 25.26 26.60 8.32
C LEU A 907 26.64 26.99 7.76
N GLU A 908 27.10 26.37 6.68
CA GLU A 908 28.33 26.80 5.98
C GLU A 908 28.15 28.15 5.28
N SER A 909 26.92 28.50 4.88
CA SER A 909 26.60 29.78 4.23
C SER A 909 26.27 30.95 5.19
N ASN A 910 25.81 30.66 6.42
CA ASN A 910 25.31 31.66 7.36
C ASN A 910 25.90 31.48 8.77
N SER A 911 26.61 32.51 9.27
CA SER A 911 27.27 32.48 10.59
C SER A 911 26.33 32.67 11.79
N LYS A 912 25.05 32.97 11.59
CA LYS A 912 24.03 33.13 12.64
C LYS A 912 22.91 32.10 12.47
N PRO A 913 22.46 31.43 13.55
CA PRO A 913 21.41 30.41 13.47
C PRO A 913 20.06 31.03 13.09
N GLN A 914 19.45 30.52 12.02
CA GLN A 914 18.14 30.96 11.53
C GLN A 914 16.99 30.19 12.20
N ASP A 915 15.74 30.66 12.01
CA ASP A 915 14.53 29.96 12.47
C ASP A 915 14.44 28.54 11.89
N SER A 916 14.87 28.34 10.64
CA SER A 916 15.01 27.03 9.99
C SER A 916 16.01 26.13 10.70
N SER A 917 17.21 26.64 11.03
CA SER A 917 18.25 25.89 11.74
C SER A 917 17.77 25.43 13.13
N ILE A 918 17.03 26.30 13.83
CA ILE A 918 16.40 26.01 15.12
C ILE A 918 15.30 24.94 14.97
N ALA A 919 14.44 25.07 13.96
CA ALA A 919 13.38 24.11 13.65
C ALA A 919 13.93 22.71 13.28
N VAL A 920 15.07 22.64 12.58
CA VAL A 920 15.78 21.38 12.34
C VAL A 920 16.35 20.83 13.65
N ALA A 921 17.07 21.64 14.45
CA ALA A 921 17.70 21.19 15.69
C ALA A 921 16.68 20.62 16.70
N ILE A 922 15.50 21.23 16.85
CA ILE A 922 14.42 20.64 17.68
C ILE A 922 13.83 19.37 17.05
N SER A 923 13.72 19.29 15.72
CA SER A 923 13.27 18.08 15.03
C SER A 923 14.23 16.90 15.23
N LEU A 924 15.54 17.15 15.34
CA LEU A 924 16.53 16.12 15.70
C LEU A 924 16.30 15.61 17.13
N ALA A 925 16.06 16.50 18.10
CA ALA A 925 15.76 16.11 19.48
C ALA A 925 14.44 15.31 19.59
N ILE A 926 13.39 15.73 18.86
CA ILE A 926 12.12 14.98 18.78
C ILE A 926 12.37 13.58 18.21
N TYR A 927 13.09 13.46 17.10
CA TYR A 927 13.41 12.16 16.50
C TYR A 927 14.20 11.24 17.45
N ALA A 928 15.15 11.80 18.20
CA ALA A 928 15.92 11.08 19.20
C ALA A 928 15.05 10.60 20.38
N ASN A 929 14.13 11.44 20.90
CA ASN A 929 13.12 11.03 21.89
C ASN A 929 12.25 9.87 21.36
N LEU A 930 11.72 9.98 20.14
CA LEU A 930 10.89 8.94 19.51
C LEU A 930 11.65 7.63 19.28
N SER A 931 12.96 7.70 19.13
CA SER A 931 13.85 6.54 18.92
C SER A 931 14.35 5.91 20.23
N GLY A 932 14.07 6.52 21.39
CA GLY A 932 14.61 6.11 22.70
C GLY A 932 16.07 6.54 22.93
N SER A 933 16.67 7.30 22.02
CA SER A 933 18.03 7.84 22.13
C SER A 933 18.08 9.09 23.03
N TYR A 934 17.71 8.96 24.31
CA TYR A 934 17.60 10.10 25.23
C TYR A 934 18.92 10.86 25.44
N SER A 935 20.07 10.19 25.34
CA SER A 935 21.40 10.83 25.36
C SER A 935 21.64 11.75 24.16
N GLU A 936 21.29 11.31 22.96
CA GLU A 936 21.38 12.10 21.72
C GLU A 936 20.41 13.28 21.76
N SER A 937 19.18 13.05 22.22
CA SER A 937 18.18 14.11 22.43
C SER A 937 18.70 15.21 23.37
N ARG A 938 19.32 14.83 24.49
CA ARG A 938 19.93 15.78 25.44
C ARG A 938 21.06 16.59 24.79
N ILE A 939 21.89 15.98 23.94
CA ILE A 939 22.94 16.68 23.18
C ILE A 939 22.31 17.68 22.19
N HIS A 940 21.24 17.29 21.48
CA HIS A 940 20.53 18.18 20.57
C HIS A 940 19.89 19.37 21.29
N LEU A 941 19.24 19.16 22.45
CA LEU A 941 18.67 20.24 23.27
C LEU A 941 19.75 21.16 23.87
N GLN A 942 20.90 20.64 24.26
CA GLN A 942 22.05 21.47 24.69
C GLN A 942 22.62 22.31 23.54
N GLY A 943 22.73 21.74 22.34
CA GLY A 943 23.11 22.48 21.14
C GLY A 943 22.11 23.59 20.80
N LEU A 944 20.82 23.26 20.82
CA LEU A 944 19.72 24.20 20.63
C LEU A 944 19.74 25.34 21.65
N LYS A 945 20.01 25.03 22.93
CA LYS A 945 20.14 26.05 23.98
C LYS A 945 21.23 27.07 23.64
N ARG A 946 22.43 26.61 23.21
CA ARG A 946 23.50 27.49 22.74
C ARG A 946 23.10 28.33 21.51
N MET A 947 22.37 27.74 20.56
CA MET A 947 21.84 28.47 19.39
C MET A 947 20.87 29.59 19.80
N LEU A 948 20.08 29.39 20.85
CA LEU A 948 19.18 30.40 21.41
C LEU A 948 19.90 31.45 22.25
N GLU A 949 20.94 31.07 23.01
CA GLU A 949 21.81 32.00 23.76
C GLU A 949 22.55 32.97 22.83
N LEU A 950 22.88 32.55 21.60
CA LEU A 950 23.48 33.40 20.56
C LEU A 950 22.49 34.34 19.84
N ARG A 951 21.19 34.30 20.18
CA ARG A 951 20.13 35.07 19.51
C ARG A 951 19.62 36.23 20.37
N PRO A 952 19.47 37.46 19.80
CA PRO A 952 18.80 38.56 20.50
C PRO A 952 17.41 38.16 20.99
N GLY A 953 17.19 38.25 22.31
CA GLY A 953 15.93 37.90 22.98
C GLY A 953 15.60 36.39 23.08
N GLY A 954 16.53 35.51 22.70
CA GLY A 954 16.51 34.07 23.00
C GLY A 954 15.20 33.34 22.68
N LEU A 955 14.78 32.47 23.62
CA LEU A 955 13.54 31.69 23.49
C LEU A 955 12.28 32.56 23.55
N ALA A 956 12.28 33.66 24.31
CA ALA A 956 11.10 34.53 24.45
C ALA A 956 10.71 35.18 23.12
N MET A 957 11.68 35.75 22.38
CA MET A 957 11.44 36.29 21.04
C MET A 957 11.06 35.20 20.03
N LEU A 958 11.58 33.97 20.18
CA LEU A 958 11.16 32.85 19.33
C LEU A 958 9.70 32.45 19.61
N CYS A 959 9.27 32.39 20.86
CA CYS A 959 7.87 32.12 21.23
C CYS A 959 6.91 33.22 20.76
N GLN A 960 7.35 34.49 20.68
CA GLN A 960 6.55 35.58 20.11
C GLN A 960 6.44 35.49 18.58
N LYS A 961 7.52 35.13 17.88
CA LYS A 961 7.56 35.09 16.40
C LYS A 961 7.03 33.77 15.80
N ALA A 962 7.33 32.64 16.44
CA ALA A 962 7.02 31.29 15.98
C ALA A 962 6.55 30.42 17.18
N PRO A 963 5.37 30.71 17.75
CA PRO A 963 4.90 30.13 19.01
C PRO A 963 4.85 28.58 19.00
N GLU A 964 4.49 27.96 17.87
CA GLU A 964 4.45 26.50 17.72
C GLU A 964 5.84 25.85 17.77
N VAL A 965 6.89 26.56 17.35
CA VAL A 965 8.29 26.11 17.52
C VAL A 965 8.67 26.17 19.00
N GLY A 966 8.31 27.25 19.69
CA GLY A 966 8.50 27.38 21.14
C GLY A 966 7.86 26.23 21.94
N ASN A 967 6.62 25.87 21.61
CA ASN A 967 5.95 24.73 22.25
C ASN A 967 6.62 23.39 21.94
N LYS A 968 7.11 23.17 20.71
CA LYS A 968 7.89 21.95 20.38
C LYS A 968 9.16 21.85 21.23
N ILE A 969 9.87 22.97 21.45
CA ILE A 969 11.07 23.02 22.29
C ILE A 969 10.74 22.64 23.73
N ARG A 970 9.79 23.35 24.36
CA ARG A 970 9.37 23.13 25.74
C ARG A 970 8.82 21.72 25.98
N ARG A 971 8.03 21.19 25.03
CA ARG A 971 7.48 19.83 25.11
C ARG A 971 8.54 18.75 25.02
N THR A 972 9.50 18.86 24.10
CA THR A 972 10.54 17.83 23.90
C THR A 972 11.46 17.72 25.11
N ASP A 973 11.77 18.86 25.73
CA ASP A 973 12.57 18.96 26.96
C ASP A 973 11.81 18.41 28.17
N LEU A 974 10.51 18.73 28.31
CA LEU A 974 9.61 18.14 29.31
C LEU A 974 9.49 16.61 29.15
N GLU A 975 9.28 16.10 27.92
CA GLU A 975 9.21 14.66 27.67
C GLU A 975 10.53 13.95 28.03
N LEU A 976 11.68 14.56 27.72
CA LEU A 976 12.99 14.04 28.12
C LEU A 976 13.17 14.04 29.65
N ALA A 977 12.75 15.11 30.33
CA ALA A 977 12.79 15.22 31.78
C ALA A 977 11.92 14.16 32.47
N LEU A 978 10.70 13.92 31.99
CA LEU A 978 9.81 12.87 32.53
C LEU A 978 10.33 11.44 32.24
N MET A 979 11.07 11.24 31.15
CA MET A 979 11.66 9.93 30.80
C MET A 979 12.94 9.61 31.58
N THR A 980 13.79 10.61 31.82
CA THR A 980 15.14 10.42 32.39
C THR A 980 15.33 10.98 33.79
N GLY A 981 14.36 11.76 34.28
CA GLY A 981 14.39 12.49 35.54
C GLY A 981 15.38 13.64 35.59
N THR A 982 15.96 14.07 34.44
CA THR A 982 16.83 15.25 34.41
C THR A 982 16.01 16.53 34.58
N PRO A 983 16.59 17.59 35.20
CA PRO A 983 15.93 18.90 35.26
C PRO A 983 15.74 19.49 33.86
N ILE A 984 14.66 20.25 33.69
CA ILE A 984 14.24 20.90 32.43
C ILE A 984 15.25 22.00 32.06
N LEU A 985 15.71 22.04 30.81
CA LEU A 985 16.67 23.04 30.32
C LEU A 985 16.01 24.40 30.05
N PHE A 986 14.75 24.38 29.62
CA PHE A 986 13.89 25.52 29.25
C PHE A 986 12.70 25.70 30.22
N GLY A 987 12.99 25.60 31.53
CA GLY A 987 12.01 25.73 32.62
C GLY A 987 11.44 27.14 32.84
N SER A 988 10.37 27.20 33.64
CA SER A 988 9.50 28.36 33.86
C SER A 988 10.20 29.58 34.49
N GLN A 989 11.12 29.35 35.44
CA GLN A 989 11.76 30.40 36.24
C GLN A 989 12.69 31.37 35.47
N LYS A 990 12.87 31.20 34.15
CA LYS A 990 13.83 31.97 33.33
C LYS A 990 13.19 32.97 32.35
N LEU A 991 11.87 33.15 32.37
CA LEU A 991 11.17 34.17 31.58
C LEU A 991 11.04 35.49 32.37
N THR A 992 12.13 36.26 32.47
CA THR A 992 12.21 37.51 33.25
C THR A 992 11.77 38.77 32.48
N THR A 993 10.84 38.69 31.52
CA THR A 993 10.19 39.86 30.88
C THR A 993 8.96 39.45 30.05
N PRO A 994 8.05 40.39 29.75
CA PRO A 994 6.64 40.31 30.14
C PRO A 994 5.92 39.06 29.61
N VAL A 995 5.06 38.54 30.48
CA VAL A 995 4.20 37.37 30.25
C VAL A 995 3.48 37.49 28.91
N PRO A 996 3.72 36.59 27.93
CA PRO A 996 2.91 36.50 26.72
C PRO A 996 1.44 36.29 27.09
N PRO A 997 0.46 36.84 26.34
CA PRO A 997 -0.97 36.84 26.70
C PRO A 997 -1.64 35.45 26.77
N TYR A 998 -0.86 34.37 26.65
CA TYR A 998 -1.28 32.98 26.68
C TYR A 998 -0.74 32.21 27.91
N ILE A 999 0.15 32.84 28.71
CA ILE A 999 0.71 32.27 29.95
C ILE A 999 -0.08 32.72 31.21
N ALA A 1000 -1.09 33.59 31.05
CA ALA A 1000 -1.99 33.99 32.14
C ALA A 1000 -2.72 32.77 32.74
N PRO A 1001 -2.87 32.66 34.08
CA PRO A 1001 -3.53 31.53 34.70
C PRO A 1001 -4.99 31.38 34.25
N LEU A 1002 -5.45 30.14 34.03
CA LEU A 1002 -6.78 29.89 33.48
C LEU A 1002 -7.89 30.21 34.50
N TYR A 1003 -7.60 30.09 35.80
CA TYR A 1003 -8.57 30.38 36.85
C TYR A 1003 -9.02 31.85 36.85
N GLU A 1004 -8.16 32.79 36.40
CA GLU A 1004 -8.49 34.22 36.30
C GLU A 1004 -9.50 34.51 35.18
N GLN A 1005 -9.57 33.64 34.17
CA GLN A 1005 -10.51 33.75 33.04
C GLN A 1005 -11.82 33.00 33.28
N LYS A 1006 -11.92 32.20 34.35
CA LYS A 1006 -13.10 31.37 34.68
C LYS A 1006 -13.33 31.33 36.21
N PRO A 1007 -14.12 32.26 36.78
CA PRO A 1007 -14.33 32.39 38.23
C PRO A 1007 -15.23 31.30 38.85
N CYS A 1008 -15.39 30.15 38.20
CA CYS A 1008 -16.30 29.06 38.58
C CYS A 1008 -15.56 27.81 39.09
N VAL A 1009 -14.24 27.88 39.29
CA VAL A 1009 -13.42 26.76 39.77
C VAL A 1009 -13.15 26.91 41.26
N THR A 1010 -13.79 26.08 42.07
CA THR A 1010 -13.52 25.94 43.52
C THR A 1010 -12.50 24.85 43.76
N LEU A 1011 -11.51 25.11 44.61
CA LEU A 1011 -10.57 24.09 45.09
C LEU A 1011 -11.25 23.22 46.17
N PRO A 1012 -11.08 21.88 46.18
CA PRO A 1012 -11.51 21.03 47.28
C PRO A 1012 -10.88 21.43 48.62
N ASP A 1013 -11.66 21.40 49.71
CA ASP A 1013 -11.22 21.84 51.05
C ASP A 1013 -10.02 21.04 51.59
N SER A 1014 -9.93 19.76 51.21
CA SER A 1014 -8.82 18.83 51.50
C SER A 1014 -7.47 19.22 50.91
N LEU A 1015 -7.42 20.26 50.05
CA LEU A 1015 -6.20 20.81 49.50
C LEU A 1015 -5.87 22.20 50.07
N SER A 1016 -6.57 22.63 51.14
CA SER A 1016 -6.30 23.89 51.84
C SER A 1016 -4.89 23.96 52.46
N GLU A 1017 -4.38 22.83 52.95
CA GLU A 1017 -3.03 22.71 53.54
C GLU A 1017 -1.88 22.55 52.53
N ALA A 1018 -2.18 22.43 51.24
CA ALA A 1018 -1.16 22.25 50.19
C ALA A 1018 -0.44 23.58 49.85
N SER A 1019 0.81 23.49 49.37
CA SER A 1019 1.59 24.68 48.98
C SER A 1019 0.90 25.50 47.87
N SER A 1020 1.25 26.79 47.81
CA SER A 1020 0.64 27.73 46.86
C SER A 1020 0.81 27.29 45.40
N GLU A 1021 1.93 26.63 45.12
CA GLU A 1021 2.36 26.08 43.85
C GLU A 1021 1.47 24.91 43.44
N VAL A 1022 1.29 23.92 44.32
CA VAL A 1022 0.41 22.76 44.09
C VAL A 1022 -1.04 23.20 43.95
N ARG A 1023 -1.52 24.13 44.80
CA ARG A 1023 -2.89 24.69 44.69
C ARG A 1023 -3.09 25.46 43.38
N SER A 1024 -2.12 26.26 42.94
CA SER A 1024 -2.20 26.97 41.64
C SER A 1024 -2.27 26.01 40.46
N ALA A 1025 -1.45 24.94 40.47
CA ALA A 1025 -1.45 23.93 39.43
C ALA A 1025 -2.77 23.13 39.42
N MET A 1026 -3.30 22.78 40.60
CA MET A 1026 -4.61 22.12 40.73
C MET A 1026 -5.74 22.98 40.14
N MET A 1027 -5.80 24.27 40.46
CA MET A 1027 -6.82 25.19 39.90
C MET A 1027 -6.72 25.31 38.38
N ASP A 1028 -5.53 25.43 37.82
CA ASP A 1028 -5.34 25.47 36.36
C ASP A 1028 -5.71 24.13 35.67
N VAL A 1029 -5.47 23.01 36.34
CA VAL A 1029 -5.85 21.67 35.83
C VAL A 1029 -7.37 21.47 35.89
N LEU A 1030 -8.04 21.90 36.97
CA LEU A 1030 -9.50 21.90 37.08
C LEU A 1030 -10.12 22.85 36.02
N ALA A 1031 -9.53 24.03 35.82
CA ALA A 1031 -9.93 24.95 34.76
C ALA A 1031 -9.77 24.32 33.37
N LEU A 1032 -8.67 23.60 33.09
CA LEU A 1032 -8.48 22.83 31.86
C LEU A 1032 -9.56 21.74 31.70
N CYS A 1033 -9.88 20.99 32.76
CA CYS A 1033 -10.94 19.97 32.74
C CYS A 1033 -12.31 20.59 32.39
N SER A 1034 -12.61 21.81 32.87
CA SER A 1034 -13.84 22.54 32.55
C SER A 1034 -13.98 22.96 31.07
N PHE A 1035 -12.95 22.79 30.24
CA PHE A 1035 -13.05 22.95 28.78
C PHE A 1035 -13.40 21.65 28.05
N ALA A 1036 -13.41 20.50 28.74
CA ALA A 1036 -13.78 19.23 28.13
C ALA A 1036 -15.26 19.25 27.68
N GLY A 1037 -15.49 18.89 26.43
CA GLY A 1037 -16.83 18.88 25.82
C GLY A 1037 -17.29 20.23 25.25
N SER A 1038 -16.61 21.34 25.57
CA SER A 1038 -16.95 22.66 25.01
C SER A 1038 -16.21 22.98 23.71
N ALA A 1039 -15.09 22.29 23.43
CA ALA A 1039 -14.25 22.46 22.25
C ALA A 1039 -13.82 23.93 22.00
N GLN A 1040 -13.56 24.70 23.05
CA GLN A 1040 -13.35 26.15 22.94
C GLN A 1040 -11.90 26.59 22.65
N LEU A 1041 -10.88 25.76 22.87
CA LEU A 1041 -9.47 26.17 22.76
C LEU A 1041 -8.92 26.03 21.33
N SER A 1042 -7.90 26.82 20.98
CA SER A 1042 -7.08 26.55 19.78
C SER A 1042 -6.07 25.43 20.05
N ALA A 1043 -5.59 24.78 18.98
CA ALA A 1043 -4.58 23.73 19.07
C ALA A 1043 -3.26 24.21 19.72
N PHE A 1044 -2.88 25.47 19.45
CA PHE A 1044 -1.74 26.11 20.10
C PHE A 1044 -2.00 26.33 21.60
N GLN A 1045 -3.13 26.97 21.95
CA GLN A 1045 -3.50 27.28 23.34
C GLN A 1045 -3.54 26.00 24.19
N TYR A 1046 -4.20 24.95 23.70
CA TYR A 1046 -4.28 23.67 24.42
C TYR A 1046 -2.89 23.08 24.73
N GLN A 1047 -1.97 23.05 23.75
CA GLN A 1047 -0.62 22.55 24.01
C GLN A 1047 0.17 23.47 24.95
N ASP A 1048 0.09 24.80 24.78
CA ASP A 1048 0.80 25.74 25.65
C ASP A 1048 0.39 25.58 27.12
N LEU A 1049 -0.92 25.44 27.37
CA LEU A 1049 -1.48 25.21 28.70
C LEU A 1049 -1.02 23.86 29.30
N VAL A 1050 -1.15 22.76 28.55
CA VAL A 1050 -0.70 21.43 28.99
C VAL A 1050 0.80 21.42 29.30
N ILE A 1051 1.62 22.03 28.44
CA ILE A 1051 3.08 22.13 28.63
C ILE A 1051 3.39 23.01 29.85
N SER A 1052 2.73 24.17 29.99
CA SER A 1052 2.96 25.12 31.09
C SER A 1052 2.67 24.53 32.47
N ILE A 1053 1.54 23.82 32.62
CA ILE A 1053 1.18 23.10 33.85
C ILE A 1053 2.23 22.03 34.17
N CYS A 1054 2.55 21.15 33.22
CA CYS A 1054 3.53 20.08 33.42
C CYS A 1054 4.93 20.60 33.72
N GLN A 1055 5.36 21.71 33.11
CA GLN A 1055 6.64 22.35 33.40
C GLN A 1055 6.67 22.92 34.81
N ARG A 1056 5.66 23.69 35.26
CA ARG A 1056 5.60 24.19 36.64
C ARG A 1056 5.64 23.07 37.68
N LEU A 1057 4.87 22.00 37.47
CA LEU A 1057 4.89 20.83 38.34
C LEU A 1057 6.29 20.18 38.37
N SER A 1058 6.93 20.01 37.21
CA SER A 1058 8.25 19.39 37.10
C SER A 1058 9.39 20.26 37.64
N ASP A 1059 9.28 21.59 37.52
CA ASP A 1059 10.22 22.57 38.08
C ASP A 1059 10.08 22.67 39.61
N TYR A 1060 8.86 22.51 40.16
CA TYR A 1060 8.61 22.50 41.62
C TYR A 1060 9.23 21.27 42.30
N ALA A 1061 9.09 20.08 41.70
CA ALA A 1061 9.68 18.85 42.24
C ALA A 1061 10.12 17.89 41.11
N PRO A 1062 11.39 17.95 40.68
CA PRO A 1062 11.95 17.03 39.68
C PRO A 1062 11.94 15.57 40.15
N LEU A 1063 11.97 14.61 39.21
CA LEU A 1063 11.78 13.19 39.53
C LEU A 1063 13.00 12.50 40.18
N ASN A 1064 14.23 12.96 39.89
CA ASN A 1064 15.48 12.40 40.45
C ASN A 1064 16.17 13.33 41.46
N ASP A 1065 15.47 14.36 41.94
CA ASP A 1065 16.01 15.35 42.88
C ASP A 1065 15.33 15.21 44.27
N GLU A 1066 15.70 16.06 45.22
CA GLU A 1066 15.05 16.08 46.54
C GLU A 1066 13.53 16.32 46.41
N ARG A 1067 12.75 15.54 47.16
CA ARG A 1067 11.28 15.55 47.11
C ARG A 1067 10.70 16.42 48.23
N PRO A 1068 9.50 17.01 48.06
CA PRO A 1068 8.86 17.82 49.09
C PRO A 1068 8.77 17.09 50.45
N VAL A 1069 8.97 17.85 51.53
CA VAL A 1069 8.93 17.31 52.90
C VAL A 1069 7.50 16.97 53.33
N GLN A 1070 6.51 17.71 52.86
CA GLN A 1070 5.08 17.47 53.13
C GLN A 1070 4.56 16.36 52.21
N PRO A 1071 4.07 15.21 52.74
CA PRO A 1071 3.65 14.08 51.92
C PRO A 1071 2.48 14.40 50.97
N LEU A 1072 1.57 15.28 51.39
CA LEU A 1072 0.44 15.75 50.59
C LEU A 1072 0.92 16.44 49.30
N ASP A 1073 1.90 17.34 49.39
CA ASP A 1073 2.45 18.05 48.24
C ASP A 1073 3.21 17.11 47.30
N ASP A 1074 4.01 16.17 47.83
CA ASP A 1074 4.77 15.19 47.03
C ASP A 1074 3.81 14.29 46.22
N VAL A 1075 2.76 13.78 46.85
CA VAL A 1075 1.79 12.88 46.20
C VAL A 1075 0.81 13.63 45.30
N CYS A 1076 0.35 14.83 45.66
CA CYS A 1076 -0.48 15.65 44.77
C CYS A 1076 0.30 16.13 43.54
N GLN A 1077 1.58 16.47 43.65
CA GLN A 1077 2.40 16.82 42.50
C GLN A 1077 2.59 15.62 41.55
N LEU A 1078 2.87 14.43 42.09
CA LEU A 1078 3.02 13.21 41.29
C LEU A 1078 1.69 12.76 40.67
N GLY A 1079 0.58 12.88 41.40
CA GLY A 1079 -0.78 12.62 40.91
C GLY A 1079 -1.19 13.58 39.80
N LEU A 1080 -0.91 14.88 39.93
CA LEU A 1080 -1.13 15.86 38.87
C LEU A 1080 -0.24 15.61 37.64
N LEU A 1081 1.04 15.27 37.81
CA LEU A 1081 1.90 14.88 36.69
C LEU A 1081 1.41 13.59 36.02
N ALA A 1082 0.98 12.60 36.79
CA ALA A 1082 0.44 11.35 36.29
C ALA A 1082 -0.87 11.56 35.52
N PHE A 1083 -1.78 12.38 36.05
CA PHE A 1083 -2.99 12.83 35.36
C PHE A 1083 -2.66 13.55 34.05
N MET A 1084 -1.79 14.56 34.09
CA MET A 1084 -1.41 15.33 32.91
C MET A 1084 -0.64 14.49 31.88
N SER A 1085 0.05 13.43 32.30
CA SER A 1085 0.72 12.49 31.40
C SER A 1085 -0.25 11.77 30.46
N THR A 1086 -1.52 11.59 30.84
CA THR A 1086 -2.56 10.98 29.97
C THR A 1086 -2.92 11.88 28.77
N PHE A 1087 -2.69 13.19 28.88
CA PHE A 1087 -2.80 14.14 27.77
C PHE A 1087 -1.52 14.23 26.94
N LEU A 1088 -0.36 13.90 27.52
CA LEU A 1088 0.92 13.82 26.80
C LEU A 1088 1.03 12.52 25.98
N SER A 1089 0.54 11.40 26.52
CA SER A 1089 0.62 10.04 25.96
C SER A 1089 -0.77 9.39 25.95
N ARG A 1090 -1.36 9.11 24.78
CA ARG A 1090 -2.74 8.61 24.71
C ARG A 1090 -2.85 7.09 24.91
N PRO A 1091 -3.67 6.60 25.86
CA PRO A 1091 -3.82 5.16 26.14
C PRO A 1091 -4.63 4.36 25.09
N ARG A 1092 -4.93 4.93 23.91
CA ARG A 1092 -5.54 4.22 22.76
C ARG A 1092 -4.53 3.88 21.65
N GLU A 1093 -3.25 4.14 21.87
CA GLU A 1093 -2.18 3.74 20.96
C GLU A 1093 -1.83 2.25 21.15
N VAL A 1094 -1.31 1.58 20.10
CA VAL A 1094 -0.95 0.15 20.19
C VAL A 1094 0.18 -0.09 21.21
N ASN A 1095 1.06 0.90 21.38
CA ASN A 1095 2.08 1.00 22.43
C ASN A 1095 2.11 2.45 22.96
N PRO A 1096 1.33 2.82 24.00
CA PRO A 1096 1.36 4.17 24.55
C PRO A 1096 2.71 4.46 25.21
N THR A 1097 3.15 5.72 25.18
CA THR A 1097 4.48 6.10 25.69
C THR A 1097 4.44 6.32 27.21
N TYR A 1098 4.73 5.28 27.99
CA TYR A 1098 4.70 5.36 29.46
C TYR A 1098 5.94 6.02 30.06
N PHE A 1099 5.73 6.92 31.02
CA PHE A 1099 6.79 7.52 31.83
C PHE A 1099 7.08 6.60 33.04
N THR A 1100 7.90 5.58 32.82
CA THR A 1100 8.17 4.52 33.82
C THR A 1100 8.72 5.09 35.14
N LEU A 1101 9.62 6.09 35.07
CA LEU A 1101 10.19 6.74 36.24
C LEU A 1101 9.14 7.46 37.09
N LEU A 1102 8.25 8.24 36.44
CA LEU A 1102 7.13 8.91 37.10
C LEU A 1102 6.21 7.89 37.77
N SER A 1103 5.86 6.80 37.07
CA SER A 1103 4.97 5.77 37.62
C SER A 1103 5.60 4.99 38.79
N ASP A 1104 6.87 4.60 38.70
CA ASP A 1104 7.57 3.90 39.80
C ASP A 1104 7.80 4.82 41.02
N LEU A 1105 8.04 6.12 40.82
CA LEU A 1105 8.14 7.10 41.91
C LEU A 1105 6.76 7.36 42.54
N PHE A 1106 5.73 7.59 41.73
CA PHE A 1106 4.36 7.82 42.19
C PHE A 1106 3.84 6.63 43.00
N ARG A 1107 4.07 5.38 42.55
CA ARG A 1107 3.69 4.19 43.33
C ARG A 1107 4.32 4.20 44.73
N ARG A 1108 5.63 4.43 44.83
CA ARG A 1108 6.35 4.43 46.12
C ARG A 1108 5.87 5.53 47.07
N ARG A 1109 5.56 6.72 46.55
CA ARG A 1109 5.06 7.84 47.37
C ARG A 1109 3.60 7.65 47.76
N LEU A 1110 2.78 7.10 46.88
CA LEU A 1110 1.40 6.74 47.17
C LEU A 1110 1.34 5.63 48.24
N GLU A 1111 2.17 4.58 48.13
CA GLU A 1111 2.34 3.55 49.17
C GLU A 1111 2.68 4.17 50.55
N ILE A 1112 3.56 5.18 50.61
CA ILE A 1112 3.90 5.85 51.89
C ILE A 1112 2.71 6.65 52.44
N PHE A 1113 1.98 7.35 51.58
CA PHE A 1113 0.81 8.16 51.97
C PHE A 1113 -0.37 7.31 52.45
N ASP A 1114 -0.66 6.18 51.80
CA ASP A 1114 -1.68 5.21 52.23
C ASP A 1114 -1.36 4.55 53.58
N ASN A 1115 -0.07 4.27 53.85
CA ASN A 1115 0.35 3.74 55.15
C ASN A 1115 0.26 4.77 56.28
N ILE A 1116 0.27 6.08 55.98
CA ILE A 1116 0.03 7.15 56.97
C ILE A 1116 -1.48 7.25 57.28
N LEU A 1117 -2.33 7.09 56.26
CA LEU A 1117 -3.79 7.07 56.39
C LEU A 1117 -4.30 5.94 57.28
N THR A 1118 -3.74 4.73 57.16
CA THR A 1118 -4.16 3.56 57.96
C THR A 1118 -3.78 3.62 59.45
N TYR A 1119 -2.93 4.58 59.87
CA TYR A 1119 -2.33 4.56 61.21
C TYR A 1119 -2.35 5.87 62.03
N GLY A 1120 -2.86 7.02 61.57
CA GLY A 1120 -2.69 8.21 62.42
C GLY A 1120 -3.41 9.56 62.24
N GLN A 1121 -4.20 9.88 61.20
CA GLN A 1121 -4.92 11.18 61.17
C GLN A 1121 -6.35 11.11 60.61
N PRO A 1122 -7.34 11.73 61.29
CA PRO A 1122 -8.76 11.69 60.89
C PRO A 1122 -9.18 12.73 59.83
N ASP A 1123 -8.30 13.66 59.45
CA ASP A 1123 -8.66 14.86 58.66
C ASP A 1123 -8.47 14.72 57.14
N ASN A 1124 -8.10 13.53 56.64
CA ASN A 1124 -7.88 13.31 55.20
C ASN A 1124 -9.15 12.89 54.44
N ASP A 1125 -9.35 13.47 53.26
CA ASP A 1125 -10.48 13.15 52.37
C ASP A 1125 -10.26 11.81 51.62
N PRO A 1126 -11.06 10.75 51.90
CA PRO A 1126 -10.94 9.47 51.21
C PRO A 1126 -11.18 9.55 49.68
N SER A 1127 -11.87 10.60 49.21
CA SER A 1127 -12.08 10.85 47.78
C SER A 1127 -10.77 11.23 47.06
N LEU A 1128 -9.83 11.88 47.76
CA LEU A 1128 -8.49 12.20 47.22
C LEU A 1128 -7.67 10.92 47.00
N SER A 1129 -7.62 10.04 47.99
CA SER A 1129 -6.92 8.76 47.89
C SER A 1129 -7.50 7.87 46.80
N LEU A 1130 -8.83 7.84 46.66
CA LEU A 1130 -9.51 7.14 45.57
C LEU A 1130 -9.07 7.70 44.19
N TRP A 1131 -9.08 9.03 44.02
CA TRP A 1131 -8.62 9.68 42.80
C TRP A 1131 -7.15 9.36 42.47
N LEU A 1132 -6.26 9.45 43.46
CA LEU A 1132 -4.84 9.13 43.29
C LEU A 1132 -4.60 7.68 42.84
N LEU A 1133 -5.31 6.71 43.43
CA LEU A 1133 -5.22 5.29 43.05
C LEU A 1133 -5.71 5.03 41.62
N PHE A 1134 -6.83 5.63 41.23
CA PHE A 1134 -7.35 5.51 39.85
C PHE A 1134 -6.43 6.17 38.82
N ILE A 1135 -5.90 7.37 39.09
CA ILE A 1135 -4.94 8.04 38.21
C ILE A 1135 -3.60 7.30 38.14
N TYR A 1136 -3.12 6.75 39.26
CA TYR A 1136 -1.94 5.87 39.27
C TYR A 1136 -2.14 4.67 38.34
N ALA A 1137 -3.26 3.96 38.46
CA ALA A 1137 -3.56 2.81 37.61
C ALA A 1137 -3.62 3.19 36.13
N VAL A 1138 -4.39 4.22 35.76
CA VAL A 1138 -4.60 4.63 34.36
C VAL A 1138 -3.32 5.14 33.68
N SER A 1139 -2.40 5.74 34.44
CA SER A 1139 -1.10 6.22 33.95
C SER A 1139 0.02 5.17 33.97
N SER A 1140 -0.20 4.01 34.62
CA SER A 1140 0.81 2.99 34.85
C SER A 1140 1.10 2.13 33.60
N PRO A 1141 2.38 1.84 33.28
CA PRO A 1141 2.74 0.82 32.30
C PRO A 1141 2.28 -0.59 32.71
N ARG A 1142 1.90 -0.78 33.97
CA ARG A 1142 1.45 -2.05 34.55
C ARG A 1142 -0.03 -2.04 34.90
N TYR A 1143 -0.84 -1.32 34.12
CA TYR A 1143 -2.30 -1.27 34.28
C TYR A 1143 -2.95 -2.65 34.45
N GLU A 1144 -2.45 -3.69 33.75
CA GLU A 1144 -2.96 -5.07 33.92
C GLU A 1144 -2.63 -5.71 35.28
N GLU A 1145 -1.51 -5.34 35.92
CA GLU A 1145 -1.20 -5.73 37.31
C GLU A 1145 -2.12 -4.99 38.29
N CYS A 1146 -2.41 -3.71 38.03
CA CYS A 1146 -3.34 -2.91 38.84
C CYS A 1146 -4.79 -3.42 38.79
N CYS A 1147 -5.18 -4.13 37.72
CA CYS A 1147 -6.50 -4.76 37.57
C CYS A 1147 -6.68 -6.05 38.39
N GLN A 1148 -5.67 -6.49 39.14
CA GLN A 1148 -5.78 -7.66 40.01
C GLN A 1148 -6.27 -7.23 41.40
N ALA A 1149 -7.29 -7.90 41.94
CA ALA A 1149 -7.83 -7.60 43.27
C ALA A 1149 -6.77 -7.66 44.39
N ASP A 1150 -5.84 -8.62 44.33
CA ASP A 1150 -4.75 -8.78 45.31
C ASP A 1150 -3.66 -7.69 45.21
N SER A 1151 -3.64 -6.89 44.14
CA SER A 1151 -2.63 -5.85 43.93
C SER A 1151 -2.73 -4.73 44.98
N PHE A 1152 -1.65 -3.96 45.14
CA PHE A 1152 -1.67 -2.77 46.01
C PHE A 1152 -2.87 -1.85 45.69
N VAL A 1153 -3.12 -1.60 44.40
CA VAL A 1153 -4.21 -0.74 43.95
C VAL A 1153 -5.57 -1.39 44.20
N GLY A 1154 -5.72 -2.68 43.86
CA GLY A 1154 -6.98 -3.41 44.00
C GLY A 1154 -7.48 -3.44 45.45
N ARG A 1155 -6.59 -3.74 46.40
CA ARG A 1155 -6.92 -3.81 47.83
C ARG A 1155 -7.40 -2.48 48.41
N HIS A 1156 -6.69 -1.38 48.15
CA HIS A 1156 -7.09 -0.07 48.69
C HIS A 1156 -8.32 0.52 47.98
N ILE A 1157 -8.56 0.20 46.69
CA ILE A 1157 -9.84 0.53 46.04
C ILE A 1157 -11.01 -0.20 46.71
N LEU A 1158 -10.85 -1.49 47.08
CA LEU A 1158 -11.88 -2.24 47.81
C LEU A 1158 -12.14 -1.67 49.21
N GLU A 1159 -11.08 -1.32 49.95
CA GLU A 1159 -11.18 -0.71 51.27
C GLU A 1159 -11.90 0.64 51.21
N LEU A 1160 -11.46 1.54 50.33
CA LEU A 1160 -12.12 2.84 50.12
C LEU A 1160 -13.56 2.70 49.62
N ALA A 1161 -13.87 1.69 48.79
CA ALA A 1161 -15.24 1.41 48.38
C ALA A 1161 -16.16 1.03 49.56
N THR A 1162 -15.65 0.29 50.55
CA THR A 1162 -16.41 0.01 51.77
C THR A 1162 -16.58 1.25 52.65
N THR A 1163 -15.53 2.07 52.80
CA THR A 1163 -15.55 3.30 53.60
C THR A 1163 -16.45 4.38 53.01
N LEU A 1164 -16.49 4.51 51.68
CA LEU A 1164 -17.30 5.47 50.93
C LEU A 1164 -18.69 4.92 50.51
N THR A 1165 -19.03 3.68 50.88
CA THR A 1165 -20.29 3.01 50.50
C THR A 1165 -20.58 3.01 48.98
N LEU A 1166 -19.57 2.67 48.18
CA LEU A 1166 -19.65 2.67 46.71
C LEU A 1166 -20.12 1.31 46.19
N GLU A 1167 -21.27 1.27 45.51
CA GLU A 1167 -21.85 0.03 44.93
C GLU A 1167 -21.80 0.02 43.40
N MET A 1168 -21.96 1.19 42.77
CA MET A 1168 -22.06 1.37 41.32
C MET A 1168 -20.88 2.19 40.77
N TRP A 1169 -20.64 2.07 39.46
CA TRP A 1169 -19.60 2.88 38.79
C TRP A 1169 -19.93 4.37 38.86
N GLU A 1170 -21.22 4.69 38.86
CA GLU A 1170 -21.77 6.02 38.90
C GLU A 1170 -21.44 6.73 40.23
N ASP A 1171 -21.41 6.00 41.34
CA ASP A 1171 -20.99 6.51 42.67
C ASP A 1171 -19.48 6.80 42.68
N VAL A 1172 -18.67 5.85 42.18
CA VAL A 1172 -17.22 6.01 42.03
C VAL A 1172 -16.89 7.22 41.15
N ALA A 1173 -17.61 7.38 40.03
CA ALA A 1173 -17.43 8.49 39.12
C ALA A 1173 -17.74 9.85 39.78
N ALA A 1174 -18.75 9.93 40.66
CA ALA A 1174 -19.07 11.16 41.39
C ALA A 1174 -17.87 11.64 42.24
N HIS A 1175 -17.29 10.75 43.07
CA HIS A 1175 -16.09 11.08 43.86
C HIS A 1175 -14.89 11.43 43.00
N LEU A 1176 -14.65 10.68 41.91
CA LEU A 1176 -13.54 10.97 40.99
C LEU A 1176 -13.67 12.35 40.31
N THR A 1177 -14.90 12.83 40.06
CA THR A 1177 -15.15 14.16 39.46
C THR A 1177 -15.03 15.35 40.43
N MET A 1178 -14.85 15.12 41.74
CA MET A 1178 -14.49 16.19 42.69
C MET A 1178 -13.06 16.71 42.47
N TYR A 1179 -12.21 15.89 41.84
CA TYR A 1179 -10.83 16.16 41.46
C TYR A 1179 -10.69 16.23 39.93
N PRO A 1180 -9.52 16.57 39.37
CA PRO A 1180 -9.32 16.61 37.93
C PRO A 1180 -9.74 15.31 37.23
N TRP A 1181 -10.83 15.38 36.47
CA TRP A 1181 -11.36 14.25 35.74
C TRP A 1181 -11.85 14.65 34.36
N VAL A 1182 -11.66 13.76 33.39
CA VAL A 1182 -12.16 13.94 32.03
C VAL A 1182 -12.66 12.61 31.50
N ALA A 1183 -13.98 12.44 31.51
CA ALA A 1183 -14.69 11.20 31.16
C ALA A 1183 -14.22 10.59 29.83
N ALA A 1184 -14.02 11.42 28.81
CA ALA A 1184 -13.59 11.00 27.47
C ALA A 1184 -12.21 10.30 27.41
N PHE A 1185 -11.37 10.47 28.43
CA PHE A 1185 -10.05 9.85 28.55
C PHE A 1185 -10.02 8.76 29.62
N HIS A 1186 -10.68 8.99 30.77
CA HIS A 1186 -10.48 8.22 31.99
C HIS A 1186 -11.58 7.18 32.26
N ASP A 1187 -12.85 7.41 31.88
CA ASP A 1187 -13.94 6.49 32.23
C ASP A 1187 -13.77 5.08 31.65
N GLY A 1188 -13.28 4.98 30.42
CA GLY A 1188 -13.04 3.69 29.76
C GLY A 1188 -12.10 2.75 30.55
N PRO A 1189 -10.84 3.14 30.79
CA PRO A 1189 -9.91 2.33 31.58
C PRO A 1189 -10.32 2.25 33.06
N SER A 1190 -10.88 3.29 33.66
CA SER A 1190 -11.28 3.27 35.08
C SER A 1190 -12.49 2.37 35.33
N LYS A 1191 -13.50 2.38 34.45
CA LYS A 1191 -14.64 1.44 34.53
C LYS A 1191 -14.17 -0.01 34.32
N LYS A 1192 -13.16 -0.26 33.47
CA LYS A 1192 -12.55 -1.58 33.34
C LYS A 1192 -11.80 -2.01 34.62
N LEU A 1193 -11.07 -1.09 35.27
CA LEU A 1193 -10.39 -1.34 36.55
C LEU A 1193 -11.40 -1.69 37.65
N TRP A 1194 -12.43 -0.86 37.82
CA TRP A 1194 -13.50 -1.08 38.81
C TRP A 1194 -14.19 -2.44 38.62
N ASN A 1195 -14.61 -2.77 37.38
CA ASN A 1195 -15.25 -4.07 37.09
C ASN A 1195 -14.29 -5.28 37.14
N ALA A 1196 -12.98 -5.09 37.35
CA ALA A 1196 -12.00 -6.19 37.52
C ALA A 1196 -11.54 -6.37 38.98
N VAL A 1197 -11.74 -5.34 39.81
CA VAL A 1197 -11.37 -5.32 41.23
C VAL A 1197 -12.58 -5.59 42.12
N TYR A 1198 -13.75 -5.03 41.78
CA TYR A 1198 -14.97 -5.06 42.60
C TYR A 1198 -15.98 -6.16 42.19
N LYS A 1199 -15.81 -6.79 41.01
CA LYS A 1199 -16.67 -7.87 40.48
C LYS A 1199 -15.85 -9.09 40.09
#